data_AF-A0A6N2ZTY3-F1
#
_entry.id   AF-A0A6N2ZTY3-F1
#
_cell.length_a   1.000
_cell.length_b   1.000
_cell.length_c   1.000
_cell.angle_alpha   90.00
_cell.angle_beta   90.00
_cell.angle_gamma   90.00
#
_symmetry.space_group_name_H-M   'P 1'
#
loop_
_entity.id
_entity.type
_entity.pdbx_description
1 polymer ?
#
loop_
_entity_poly.entity_id
_entity_poly.type
_entity_poly.pdbx_seq_one_letter_code
_entity_poly.pdbx_strand_id
1 'polypeptide(L)'
;MSYQVLARKWRPQTFADVVGQEHVLTALANGLTSGRVHHAYLFSGTRGVGKTSIARLLAKGLNCETGVTATPCGVCDSCREIEQGRFVDLIEIDAASRTKVEDTRDLLDNVQYAPARGRFKVYLIDEVHMLSRHSFNALLKTLEEPPEHVKFLLATTDPQKLPVTILSRCLQFHLKALDVDQIRQQLEHILDAENIPHEPRALQLLARAADGSLRDALSLTDQAIASGDGNLTAPVVSAMLGTLNDDQALALIEAIVAADGERAMALVHDAASRGVEWDALLVEMQTLVHRIAMIQLSPAALGSDMASVEQRMRELARVVPPADVQLYYQTLLVGRKELPYAPDRRMGMEMTLLRALAFHPREPLTVPDAPQHTFAPVAPAAVLAPEQQVVMQPPQPQPQPQQETPLPNATSQVLAARRQLQRAQGADKAKKSEPAAASRVRPVNNSALERLASVTERVQSRPAAKAADDVNVKKEAYRWKATTTVVEQVKEVVATPKALKKALEHEKTPELAKKLAEESLTRDAWAADVSKLTLPKLVEQVALNAWKEQEGSRICLHLRPAQRHLNSPAAQATLAQALEGLYGMPVELTIIEDDNPAVRTPLEWRQAIYEEKLAQAREAIIADNNIQTLQRFFDADLDEESIRPI
;
A
#
# COMPACT_ATOMS: atom_id res chain seq x y z
N MET A 1 -13.06 36.87 -24.49
CA MET A 1 -12.20 36.65 -23.30
C MET A 1 -12.06 35.15 -23.11
N SER A 2 -10.92 34.63 -22.65
CA SER A 2 -10.80 33.21 -22.35
C SER A 2 -11.61 32.86 -21.11
N TYR A 3 -12.58 31.94 -21.23
CA TYR A 3 -13.30 31.40 -20.09
C TYR A 3 -12.29 30.78 -19.11
N GLN A 4 -12.30 31.23 -17.86
CA GLN A 4 -11.47 30.66 -16.79
C GLN A 4 -12.38 29.92 -15.82
N VAL A 5 -12.10 28.63 -15.66
CA VAL A 5 -12.67 27.74 -14.63
C VAL A 5 -12.71 28.45 -13.28
N LEU A 6 -13.82 28.36 -12.54
CA LEU A 6 -14.03 29.00 -11.24
C LEU A 6 -12.91 28.64 -10.26
N ALA A 7 -12.46 27.38 -10.26
CA ALA A 7 -11.33 26.89 -9.46
C ALA A 7 -9.99 27.63 -9.70
N ARG A 8 -9.86 28.37 -10.81
CA ARG A 8 -8.73 29.27 -11.10
C ARG A 8 -9.07 30.73 -10.84
N LYS A 9 -10.28 31.19 -11.21
CA LYS A 9 -10.74 32.58 -11.03
C LYS A 9 -10.83 32.96 -9.55
N TRP A 10 -11.40 32.07 -8.73
CA TRP A 10 -11.61 32.24 -7.29
C TRP A 10 -10.47 31.67 -6.43
N ARG A 11 -9.25 31.63 -6.97
CA ARG A 11 -8.07 31.28 -6.16
C ARG A 11 -7.83 32.39 -5.13
N PRO A 12 -7.73 32.09 -3.82
CA PRO A 12 -7.51 33.11 -2.78
C PRO A 12 -6.31 34.01 -3.08
N GLN A 13 -6.51 35.34 -2.99
CA GLN A 13 -5.48 36.33 -3.31
C GLN A 13 -4.81 36.91 -2.06
N THR A 14 -5.54 36.91 -0.96
CA THR A 14 -5.10 37.26 0.40
C THR A 14 -5.36 36.11 1.36
N PHE A 15 -4.80 36.19 2.58
CA PHE A 15 -5.10 35.21 3.63
C PHE A 15 -6.53 35.32 4.18
N ALA A 16 -7.24 36.44 3.93
CA ALA A 16 -8.63 36.61 4.34
C ALA A 16 -9.62 35.87 3.42
N ASP A 17 -9.25 35.65 2.15
CA ASP A 17 -10.07 34.92 1.18
C ASP A 17 -9.94 33.39 1.34
N VAL A 18 -9.13 32.90 2.29
CA VAL A 18 -8.94 31.47 2.54
C VAL A 18 -10.01 30.98 3.50
N VAL A 19 -10.88 30.11 3.01
CA VAL A 19 -11.94 29.49 3.81
C VAL A 19 -11.35 28.51 4.84
N GLY A 20 -11.72 28.70 6.10
CA GLY A 20 -11.30 27.85 7.22
C GLY A 20 -9.79 27.96 7.54
N GLN A 21 -9.25 26.93 8.21
CA GLN A 21 -7.82 26.83 8.55
C GLN A 21 -7.26 27.98 9.41
N GLU A 22 -8.12 28.64 10.19
CA GLU A 22 -7.78 29.81 11.04
C GLU A 22 -6.50 29.61 11.87
N HIS A 23 -6.27 28.39 12.38
CA HIS A 23 -5.08 28.03 13.15
C HIS A 23 -3.78 28.16 12.34
N VAL A 24 -3.79 27.79 11.06
CA VAL A 24 -2.63 27.94 10.16
C VAL A 24 -2.48 29.40 9.73
N LEU A 25 -3.57 30.04 9.33
CA LEU A 25 -3.55 31.44 8.87
C LEU A 25 -3.02 32.37 9.97
N THR A 26 -3.50 32.21 11.20
CA THR A 26 -3.05 32.98 12.37
C THR A 26 -1.56 32.75 12.66
N ALA A 27 -1.10 31.49 12.60
CA ALA A 27 0.31 31.17 12.83
C ALA A 27 1.24 31.77 11.75
N LEU A 28 0.84 31.73 10.49
CA LEU A 28 1.59 32.34 9.38
C LEU A 28 1.58 33.87 9.46
N ALA A 29 0.43 34.49 9.74
CA ALA A 29 0.31 35.94 9.89
C ALA A 29 1.16 36.47 11.04
N ASN A 30 1.16 35.78 12.19
CA ASN A 30 2.02 36.11 13.33
C ASN A 30 3.50 35.90 13.01
N GLY A 31 3.87 34.84 12.28
CA GLY A 31 5.23 34.59 11.84
C GLY A 31 5.78 35.68 10.90
N LEU A 32 4.97 36.13 9.94
CA LEU A 32 5.32 37.24 9.04
C LEU A 32 5.43 38.56 9.78
N THR A 33 4.45 38.90 10.62
CA THR A 33 4.42 40.18 11.36
C THR A 33 5.54 40.30 12.40
N SER A 34 5.94 39.19 13.04
CA SER A 34 7.05 39.16 14.00
C SER A 34 8.43 38.98 13.36
N GLY A 35 8.52 38.85 12.02
CA GLY A 35 9.75 38.56 11.30
C GLY A 35 10.34 37.15 11.55
N ARG A 36 9.63 36.28 12.26
CA ARG A 36 10.07 34.92 12.63
C ARG A 36 9.79 33.93 11.49
N VAL A 37 10.40 34.17 10.34
CA VAL A 37 10.22 33.35 9.13
C VAL A 37 11.15 32.13 9.14
N HIS A 38 10.59 30.95 9.36
CA HIS A 38 11.33 29.69 9.34
C HIS A 38 11.96 29.41 7.96
N HIS A 39 13.03 28.63 7.90
CA HIS A 39 13.69 28.29 6.62
C HIS A 39 12.88 27.28 5.79
N ALA A 40 12.10 26.41 6.45
CA ALA A 40 11.25 25.42 5.80
C ALA A 40 9.87 25.28 6.46
N TYR A 41 8.84 25.25 5.62
CA TYR A 41 7.44 25.05 5.98
C TYR A 41 6.91 23.79 5.30
N LEU A 42 6.16 22.95 6.03
CA LEU A 42 5.52 21.75 5.47
C LEU A 42 4.00 21.83 5.65
N PHE A 43 3.28 21.95 4.54
CA PHE A 43 1.83 21.89 4.47
C PHE A 43 1.38 20.46 4.18
N SER A 44 0.64 19.86 5.12
CA SER A 44 0.04 18.53 5.00
C SER A 44 -1.49 18.62 5.02
N GLY A 45 -2.17 17.67 4.38
CA GLY A 45 -3.64 17.63 4.33
C GLY A 45 -4.12 16.98 3.02
N THR A 46 -5.41 16.66 2.91
CA THR A 46 -5.99 16.02 1.73
C THR A 46 -5.81 16.87 0.44
N ARG A 47 -6.12 16.28 -0.72
CA ARG A 47 -6.05 17.01 -1.99
C ARG A 47 -7.02 18.20 -1.95
N GLY A 48 -6.63 19.32 -2.58
CA GLY A 48 -7.52 20.46 -2.81
C GLY A 48 -7.93 21.34 -1.62
N VAL A 49 -7.55 21.01 -0.37
CA VAL A 49 -7.74 21.86 0.85
C VAL A 49 -6.93 23.17 0.87
N GLY A 50 -6.29 23.54 -0.25
CA GLY A 50 -5.59 24.83 -0.38
C GLY A 50 -4.08 24.84 -0.10
N LYS A 51 -3.41 23.69 0.17
CA LYS A 51 -1.94 23.58 0.40
C LYS A 51 -1.10 24.54 -0.46
N THR A 52 -1.14 24.34 -1.78
CA THR A 52 -0.36 25.09 -2.78
C THR A 52 -0.80 26.55 -2.90
N SER A 53 -2.06 26.87 -2.58
CA SER A 53 -2.57 28.24 -2.57
C SER A 53 -2.06 29.02 -1.35
N ILE A 54 -2.12 28.45 -0.15
CA ILE A 54 -1.55 29.04 1.07
C ILE A 54 -0.03 29.21 0.92
N ALA A 55 0.66 28.25 0.31
CA ALA A 55 2.09 28.39 0.02
C ALA A 55 2.38 29.57 -0.95
N ARG A 56 1.59 29.77 -2.01
CA ARG A 56 1.71 30.95 -2.87
C ARG A 56 1.40 32.26 -2.14
N LEU A 57 0.41 32.29 -1.25
CA LEU A 57 0.11 33.46 -0.42
C LEU A 57 1.28 33.82 0.51
N LEU A 58 1.92 32.81 1.12
CA LEU A 58 3.12 32.98 1.91
C LEU A 58 4.29 33.51 1.06
N ALA A 59 4.48 32.99 -0.16
CA ALA A 59 5.46 33.52 -1.11
C ALA A 59 5.18 35.00 -1.49
N LYS A 60 3.92 35.38 -1.72
CA LYS A 60 3.51 36.79 -1.93
C LYS A 60 3.86 37.66 -0.71
N GLY A 61 3.53 37.20 0.50
CA GLY A 61 3.81 37.92 1.75
C GLY A 61 5.30 38.13 2.04
N LEU A 62 6.15 37.18 1.62
CA LEU A 62 7.61 37.26 1.75
C LEU A 62 8.28 38.18 0.72
N ASN A 63 7.79 38.18 -0.52
CA ASN A 63 8.38 38.91 -1.66
C ASN A 63 7.61 40.17 -2.06
N CYS A 64 6.71 40.67 -1.22
CA CYS A 64 6.00 41.91 -1.46
C CYS A 64 6.98 43.11 -1.39
N GLU A 65 6.82 44.06 -2.32
CA GLU A 65 7.66 45.26 -2.38
C GLU A 65 7.49 46.13 -1.13
N THR A 66 6.27 46.21 -0.59
CA THR A 66 5.91 46.97 0.61
C THR A 66 6.59 46.48 1.90
N GLY A 67 7.08 45.24 1.93
CA GLY A 67 7.65 44.63 3.15
C GLY A 67 7.31 43.15 3.25
N VAL A 68 7.92 42.46 4.22
CA VAL A 68 7.40 41.17 4.68
C VAL A 68 6.11 41.45 5.43
N THR A 69 4.97 40.96 4.91
CA THR A 69 3.65 41.28 5.45
C THR A 69 2.70 40.09 5.39
N ALA A 70 1.80 39.99 6.37
CA ALA A 70 0.67 39.07 6.35
C ALA A 70 -0.44 39.52 5.37
N THR A 71 -0.44 40.78 4.93
CA THR A 71 -1.42 41.37 4.01
C THR A 71 -0.73 41.84 2.73
N PRO A 72 -0.42 40.94 1.78
CA PRO A 72 0.23 41.31 0.52
C PRO A 72 -0.68 42.23 -0.30
N CYS A 73 -0.12 43.29 -0.91
CA CYS A 73 -0.93 44.35 -1.52
C CYS A 73 -1.65 43.97 -2.82
N GLY A 74 -1.33 42.83 -3.44
CA GLY A 74 -1.94 42.32 -4.68
C GLY A 74 -1.61 43.12 -5.96
N VAL A 75 -1.24 44.40 -5.84
CA VAL A 75 -1.02 45.33 -6.95
C VAL A 75 0.44 45.44 -7.41
N CYS A 76 1.40 45.02 -6.58
CA CYS A 76 2.83 45.08 -6.91
C CYS A 76 3.22 44.11 -8.03
N ASP A 77 4.33 44.37 -8.72
CA ASP A 77 4.78 43.50 -9.81
C ASP A 77 5.07 42.08 -9.32
N SER A 78 5.85 41.93 -8.23
CA SER A 78 6.08 40.63 -7.58
C SER A 78 4.77 39.93 -7.23
N CYS A 79 3.75 40.68 -6.77
CA CYS A 79 2.44 40.17 -6.38
C CYS A 79 1.70 39.57 -7.59
N ARG A 80 1.73 40.28 -8.72
CA ARG A 80 1.11 39.88 -9.99
C ARG A 80 1.85 38.74 -10.67
N GLU A 81 3.18 38.77 -10.68
CA GLU A 81 4.04 37.73 -11.26
C GLU A 81 3.91 36.40 -10.49
N ILE A 82 3.84 36.44 -9.15
CA ILE A 82 3.62 35.25 -8.32
C ILE A 82 2.24 34.64 -8.63
N GLU A 83 1.20 35.47 -8.76
CA GLU A 83 -0.14 34.96 -9.08
C GLU A 83 -0.19 34.29 -10.47
N GLN A 84 0.44 34.92 -11.46
CA GLN A 84 0.57 34.36 -12.81
C GLN A 84 1.48 33.12 -12.88
N GLY A 85 2.23 32.80 -11.82
CA GLY A 85 3.20 31.70 -11.79
C GLY A 85 4.42 31.96 -12.67
N ARG A 86 4.83 33.24 -12.80
CA ARG A 86 5.93 33.71 -13.66
C ARG A 86 7.08 34.38 -12.89
N PHE A 87 6.97 34.48 -11.58
CA PHE A 87 7.96 35.14 -10.74
C PHE A 87 9.27 34.35 -10.67
N VAL A 88 10.38 34.98 -11.04
CA VAL A 88 11.69 34.33 -11.22
C VAL A 88 12.20 33.66 -9.94
N ASP A 89 11.97 34.29 -8.78
CA ASP A 89 12.43 33.80 -7.48
C ASP A 89 11.38 32.91 -6.77
N LEU A 90 10.32 32.47 -7.45
CA LEU A 90 9.40 31.42 -6.98
C LEU A 90 9.53 30.20 -7.91
N ILE A 91 10.33 29.23 -7.50
CA ILE A 91 10.56 28.01 -8.27
C ILE A 91 9.54 26.97 -7.83
N GLU A 92 8.51 26.77 -8.66
CA GLU A 92 7.51 25.73 -8.46
C GLU A 92 7.95 24.39 -9.07
N ILE A 93 8.02 23.36 -8.23
CA ILE A 93 8.40 22.00 -8.59
C ILE A 93 7.26 21.07 -8.18
N ASP A 94 6.53 20.53 -9.15
CA ASP A 94 5.62 19.42 -8.92
C ASP A 94 6.41 18.10 -9.02
N ALA A 95 6.55 17.40 -7.90
CA ALA A 95 7.27 16.14 -7.81
C ALA A 95 6.56 14.98 -8.53
N ALA A 96 5.26 15.08 -8.82
CA ALA A 96 4.52 14.06 -9.54
C ALA A 96 4.75 14.12 -11.06
N SER A 97 4.90 15.32 -11.64
CA SER A 97 5.14 15.50 -13.09
C SER A 97 6.62 15.53 -13.48
N ARG A 98 7.52 16.03 -12.62
CA ARG A 98 8.98 16.07 -12.90
C ARG A 98 9.70 14.84 -12.38
N THR A 99 9.43 13.69 -13.00
CA THR A 99 10.05 12.39 -12.66
C THR A 99 11.50 12.22 -13.15
N LYS A 100 12.01 13.13 -13.98
CA LYS A 100 13.43 13.17 -14.33
C LYS A 100 14.24 13.61 -13.11
N VAL A 101 14.96 12.65 -12.53
CA VAL A 101 15.75 12.82 -11.29
C VAL A 101 16.76 13.97 -11.39
N GLU A 102 17.31 14.19 -12.59
CA GLU A 102 18.30 15.22 -12.90
C GLU A 102 17.73 16.65 -12.76
N ASP A 103 16.61 16.96 -13.43
CA ASP A 103 15.97 18.29 -13.41
C ASP A 103 15.72 18.82 -11.97
N THR A 104 15.32 17.95 -11.03
CA THR A 104 15.08 18.35 -9.64
C THR A 104 16.36 18.61 -8.86
N ARG A 105 17.44 17.89 -9.18
CA ARG A 105 18.74 18.07 -8.54
C ARG A 105 19.38 19.37 -8.99
N ASP A 106 19.40 19.65 -10.28
CA ASP A 106 20.08 20.83 -10.83
C ASP A 106 19.43 22.13 -10.30
N LEU A 107 18.12 22.13 -10.08
CA LEU A 107 17.41 23.25 -9.44
C LEU A 107 17.75 23.41 -7.95
N LEU A 108 18.09 22.32 -7.25
CA LEU A 108 18.51 22.33 -5.84
C LEU A 108 20.00 22.68 -5.67
N ASP A 109 20.87 22.24 -6.58
CA ASP A 109 22.29 22.64 -6.58
C ASP A 109 22.41 24.16 -6.85
N ASN A 110 21.44 24.76 -7.57
CA ASN A 110 21.29 26.21 -7.78
C ASN A 110 20.72 27.02 -6.58
N VAL A 111 20.48 26.40 -5.41
CA VAL A 111 19.92 27.09 -4.23
C VAL A 111 20.88 28.13 -3.63
N GLN A 112 22.20 27.91 -3.75
CA GLN A 112 23.22 28.75 -3.13
C GLN A 112 23.25 30.19 -3.70
N TYR A 113 22.78 30.40 -4.93
CA TYR A 113 22.75 31.71 -5.57
C TYR A 113 21.65 32.62 -4.99
N ALA A 114 21.99 33.89 -4.82
CA ALA A 114 21.10 34.97 -4.38
C ALA A 114 19.84 35.11 -5.28
N PRO A 115 18.73 35.68 -4.77
CA PRO A 115 17.56 35.98 -5.58
C PRO A 115 17.85 37.07 -6.61
N ALA A 116 17.11 37.06 -7.73
CA ALA A 116 17.29 37.98 -8.84
C ALA A 116 16.56 39.33 -8.65
N ARG A 117 15.36 39.30 -8.06
CA ARG A 117 14.47 40.47 -7.84
C ARG A 117 13.80 40.46 -6.47
N GLY A 118 13.47 39.28 -5.95
CA GLY A 118 12.80 39.10 -4.66
C GLY A 118 13.72 39.30 -3.45
N ARG A 119 13.10 39.41 -2.27
CA ARG A 119 13.80 39.39 -0.97
C ARG A 119 14.27 37.97 -0.61
N PHE A 120 13.48 36.97 -1.01
CA PHE A 120 13.72 35.56 -0.77
C PHE A 120 13.54 34.74 -2.04
N LYS A 121 14.44 33.77 -2.25
CA LYS A 121 14.31 32.72 -3.24
C LYS A 121 13.48 31.58 -2.65
N VAL A 122 12.25 31.44 -3.14
CA VAL A 122 11.23 30.54 -2.59
C VAL A 122 11.13 29.29 -3.46
N TYR A 123 11.34 28.12 -2.85
CA TYR A 123 11.17 26.83 -3.50
C TYR A 123 9.85 26.20 -3.06
N LEU A 124 8.86 26.16 -3.95
CA LEU A 124 7.57 25.52 -3.71
C LEU A 124 7.57 24.11 -4.31
N ILE A 125 7.65 23.10 -3.45
CA ILE A 125 7.65 21.69 -3.86
C ILE A 125 6.30 21.06 -3.53
N ASP A 126 5.50 20.78 -4.55
CA ASP A 126 4.21 20.10 -4.41
C ASP A 126 4.36 18.58 -4.51
N GLU A 127 3.47 17.87 -3.79
CA GLU A 127 3.53 16.43 -3.51
C GLU A 127 4.95 15.90 -3.19
N VAL A 128 5.66 16.58 -2.28
CA VAL A 128 7.09 16.32 -1.96
C VAL A 128 7.41 14.85 -1.63
N HIS A 129 6.44 14.06 -1.17
CA HIS A 129 6.59 12.63 -0.90
C HIS A 129 6.88 11.78 -2.17
N MET A 130 6.62 12.31 -3.37
CA MET A 130 6.91 11.69 -4.67
C MET A 130 8.36 11.90 -5.14
N LEU A 131 9.17 12.68 -4.43
CA LEU A 131 10.57 12.91 -4.80
C LEU A 131 11.41 11.62 -4.76
N SER A 132 12.44 11.58 -5.61
CA SER A 132 13.41 10.48 -5.60
C SER A 132 14.27 10.51 -4.31
N ARG A 133 14.75 9.33 -3.88
CA ARG A 133 15.70 9.21 -2.75
C ARG A 133 16.95 10.09 -2.90
N HIS A 134 17.40 10.33 -4.13
CA HIS A 134 18.56 11.19 -4.40
C HIS A 134 18.21 12.68 -4.22
N SER A 135 17.05 13.11 -4.73
CA SER A 135 16.54 14.48 -4.56
C SER A 135 16.30 14.82 -3.09
N PHE A 136 15.78 13.86 -2.30
CA PHE A 136 15.66 14.00 -0.84
C PHE A 136 17.00 14.22 -0.13
N ASN A 137 18.06 13.51 -0.54
CA ASN A 137 19.39 13.67 0.06
C ASN A 137 20.05 15.01 -0.31
N ALA A 138 19.75 15.57 -1.47
CA ALA A 138 20.16 16.93 -1.82
C ALA A 138 19.41 17.96 -0.95
N LEU A 139 18.09 17.83 -0.83
CA LEU A 139 17.24 18.67 0.02
C LEU A 139 17.69 18.64 1.49
N LEU A 140 18.06 17.47 2.03
CA LEU A 140 18.53 17.32 3.41
C LEU A 140 19.76 18.17 3.73
N LYS A 141 20.76 18.21 2.85
CA LYS A 141 21.96 19.04 3.03
C LYS A 141 21.60 20.52 3.12
N THR A 142 20.70 20.97 2.24
CA THR A 142 20.26 22.36 2.15
C THR A 142 19.27 22.76 3.25
N LEU A 143 18.58 21.79 3.88
CA LEU A 143 17.74 22.00 5.06
C LEU A 143 18.53 21.95 6.38
N GLU A 144 19.70 21.32 6.39
CA GLU A 144 20.63 21.36 7.53
C GLU A 144 21.36 22.70 7.62
N GLU A 145 21.84 23.23 6.50
CA GLU A 145 22.53 24.52 6.41
C GLU A 145 21.86 25.44 5.35
N PRO A 146 20.67 26.00 5.63
CA PRO A 146 19.94 26.83 4.69
C PRO A 146 20.53 28.24 4.57
N PRO A 147 20.76 28.77 3.34
CA PRO A 147 21.11 30.18 3.16
C PRO A 147 19.99 31.12 3.62
N GLU A 148 20.34 32.29 4.17
CA GLU A 148 19.36 33.22 4.77
C GLU A 148 18.27 33.69 3.78
N HIS A 149 18.66 33.85 2.51
CA HIS A 149 17.78 34.27 1.41
C HIS A 149 16.88 33.16 0.87
N VAL A 150 17.01 31.92 1.33
CA VAL A 150 16.26 30.75 0.81
C VAL A 150 15.13 30.37 1.74
N LYS A 151 13.96 30.07 1.17
CA LYS A 151 12.80 29.55 1.91
C LYS A 151 12.17 28.37 1.17
N PHE A 152 12.00 27.24 1.87
CA PHE A 152 11.35 26.04 1.34
C PHE A 152 9.89 25.97 1.78
N LEU A 153 8.99 25.82 0.80
CA LEU A 153 7.56 25.57 1.01
C LEU A 153 7.24 24.19 0.45
N LEU A 154 7.09 23.21 1.32
CA LEU A 154 6.81 21.82 0.97
C LEU A 154 5.31 21.56 1.13
N ALA A 155 4.68 20.89 0.17
CA ALA A 155 3.30 20.44 0.25
C ALA A 155 3.21 18.93 0.03
N THR A 156 2.40 18.22 0.83
CA THR A 156 2.16 16.78 0.66
C THR A 156 0.72 16.40 1.02
N THR A 157 0.15 15.45 0.28
CA THR A 157 -1.04 14.71 0.72
C THR A 157 -0.74 13.70 1.84
N ASP A 158 0.44 13.11 1.83
CA ASP A 158 0.85 12.06 2.77
C ASP A 158 2.14 12.47 3.51
N PRO A 159 2.05 12.85 4.80
CA PRO A 159 3.23 13.16 5.61
C PRO A 159 3.94 11.91 6.16
N GLN A 160 3.29 10.73 6.17
CA GLN A 160 3.87 9.51 6.74
C GLN A 160 4.94 8.89 5.83
N LYS A 161 4.83 9.10 4.52
CA LYS A 161 5.87 8.73 3.55
C LYS A 161 7.14 9.56 3.64
N LEU A 162 7.13 10.70 4.34
CA LEU A 162 8.31 11.56 4.48
C LEU A 162 9.28 11.05 5.56
N PRO A 163 10.60 11.03 5.29
CA PRO A 163 11.58 10.72 6.33
C PRO A 163 11.47 11.67 7.52
N VAL A 164 11.55 11.13 8.74
CA VAL A 164 11.51 11.90 9.99
C VAL A 164 12.59 12.99 10.03
N THR A 165 13.70 12.81 9.33
CA THR A 165 14.79 13.79 9.18
C THR A 165 14.40 15.07 8.43
N ILE A 166 13.37 15.03 7.57
CA ILE A 166 12.74 16.21 6.96
C ILE A 166 11.72 16.81 7.94
N LEU A 167 10.87 15.96 8.52
CA LEU A 167 9.81 16.37 9.44
C LEU A 167 10.35 17.14 10.66
N SER A 168 11.52 16.77 11.18
CA SER A 168 12.16 17.45 12.32
C SER A 168 12.80 18.80 11.97
N ARG A 169 12.92 19.14 10.68
CA ARG A 169 13.52 20.39 10.18
C ARG A 169 12.51 21.33 9.55
N CYS A 170 11.24 20.94 9.44
CA CYS A 170 10.19 21.75 8.86
C CYS A 170 9.19 22.20 9.93
N LEU A 171 8.72 23.44 9.86
CA LEU A 171 7.55 23.85 10.62
C LEU A 171 6.31 23.24 9.97
N GLN A 172 5.66 22.31 10.67
CA GLN A 172 4.57 21.51 10.12
C GLN A 172 3.22 22.19 10.36
N PHE A 173 2.44 22.35 9.29
CA PHE A 173 1.06 22.79 9.33
C PHE A 173 0.16 21.71 8.74
N HIS A 174 -0.82 21.27 9.53
CA HIS A 174 -1.84 20.34 9.08
C HIS A 174 -3.12 21.11 8.75
N LEU A 175 -3.48 21.08 7.47
CA LEU A 175 -4.73 21.60 6.94
C LEU A 175 -5.78 20.49 7.03
N LYS A 176 -6.87 20.77 7.73
CA LYS A 176 -8.00 19.84 7.88
C LYS A 176 -8.79 19.75 6.57
N ALA A 177 -9.60 18.71 6.39
CA ALA A 177 -10.71 18.78 5.45
C ALA A 177 -11.64 19.93 5.83
N LEU A 178 -12.21 20.61 4.84
CA LEU A 178 -13.24 21.64 5.09
C LEU A 178 -14.58 20.96 5.42
N ASP A 179 -15.39 21.63 6.24
CA ASP A 179 -16.72 21.15 6.56
C ASP A 179 -17.69 21.33 5.38
N VAL A 180 -18.73 20.50 5.31
CA VAL A 180 -19.73 20.54 4.23
C VAL A 180 -20.44 21.88 4.20
N ASP A 181 -20.80 22.44 5.36
CA ASP A 181 -21.41 23.77 5.44
C ASP A 181 -20.46 24.90 5.06
N GLN A 182 -19.15 24.78 5.34
CA GLN A 182 -18.15 25.76 4.90
C GLN A 182 -18.00 25.77 3.38
N ILE A 183 -17.99 24.59 2.75
CA ILE A 183 -17.99 24.50 1.28
C ILE A 183 -19.31 25.03 0.71
N ARG A 184 -20.46 24.66 1.28
CA ARG A 184 -21.78 25.12 0.85
C ARG A 184 -21.88 26.65 0.85
N GLN A 185 -21.52 27.30 1.96
CA GLN A 185 -21.50 28.76 2.09
C GLN A 185 -20.55 29.43 1.09
N GLN A 186 -19.38 28.83 0.83
CA GLN A 186 -18.44 29.37 -0.16
C GLN A 186 -18.96 29.24 -1.60
N LEU A 187 -19.62 28.12 -1.94
CA LEU A 187 -20.25 27.95 -3.24
C LEU A 187 -21.40 28.94 -3.44
N GLU A 188 -22.25 29.12 -2.43
CA GLU A 188 -23.34 30.12 -2.39
C GLU A 188 -22.80 31.52 -2.71
N HIS A 189 -21.81 32.00 -1.94
CA HIS A 189 -21.17 33.30 -2.15
C HIS A 189 -20.52 33.46 -3.54
N ILE A 190 -19.90 32.41 -4.08
CA ILE A 190 -19.27 32.45 -5.42
C ILE A 190 -20.33 32.54 -6.52
N LEU A 191 -21.42 31.77 -6.42
CA LEU A 191 -22.48 31.76 -7.43
C LEU A 191 -23.30 33.06 -7.42
N ASP A 192 -23.54 33.63 -6.24
CA ASP A 192 -24.14 34.97 -6.11
C ASP A 192 -23.27 36.03 -6.82
N ALA A 193 -21.95 36.00 -6.61
CA ALA A 193 -21.02 36.94 -7.24
C ALA A 193 -20.91 36.76 -8.77
N GLU A 194 -21.09 35.54 -9.29
CA GLU A 194 -21.17 35.26 -10.73
C GLU A 194 -22.58 35.47 -11.31
N ASN A 195 -23.60 35.75 -10.48
CA ASN A 195 -25.03 35.86 -10.84
C ASN A 195 -25.61 34.57 -11.46
N ILE A 196 -25.23 33.40 -10.92
CA ILE A 196 -25.69 32.09 -11.39
C ILE A 196 -26.85 31.59 -10.51
N PRO A 197 -28.05 31.33 -11.08
CA PRO A 197 -29.20 30.85 -10.32
C PRO A 197 -28.96 29.40 -9.84
N HIS A 198 -29.18 29.17 -8.55
CA HIS A 198 -28.85 27.92 -7.90
C HIS A 198 -29.89 27.51 -6.85
N GLU A 199 -29.99 26.21 -6.59
CA GLU A 199 -30.86 25.63 -5.57
C GLU A 199 -30.05 25.21 -4.32
N PRO A 200 -30.49 25.51 -3.08
CA PRO A 200 -29.74 25.15 -1.87
C PRO A 200 -29.42 23.65 -1.75
N ARG A 201 -30.33 22.77 -2.20
CA ARG A 201 -30.13 21.31 -2.23
C ARG A 201 -29.02 20.91 -3.20
N ALA A 202 -28.90 21.59 -4.34
CA ALA A 202 -27.84 21.35 -5.32
C ALA A 202 -26.46 21.67 -4.74
N LEU A 203 -26.34 22.78 -4.00
CA LEU A 203 -25.10 23.14 -3.30
C LEU A 203 -24.71 22.12 -2.22
N GLN A 204 -25.69 21.58 -1.49
CA GLN A 204 -25.44 20.57 -0.47
C GLN A 204 -24.92 19.25 -1.08
N LEU A 205 -25.44 18.84 -2.24
CA LEU A 205 -24.94 17.68 -3.00
C LEU A 205 -23.51 17.92 -3.50
N LEU A 206 -23.22 19.09 -4.09
CA LEU A 206 -21.87 19.46 -4.54
C LEU A 206 -20.87 19.52 -3.38
N ALA A 207 -21.27 20.08 -2.23
CA ALA A 207 -20.43 20.16 -1.04
C ALA A 207 -20.11 18.78 -0.43
N ARG A 208 -21.05 17.83 -0.49
CA ARG A 208 -20.83 16.43 -0.10
C ARG A 208 -19.89 15.71 -1.07
N ALA A 209 -20.17 15.77 -2.37
CA ALA A 209 -19.36 15.12 -3.41
C ALA A 209 -17.91 15.66 -3.50
N ALA A 210 -17.63 16.79 -2.86
CA ALA A 210 -16.30 17.39 -2.78
C ALA A 210 -15.39 16.80 -1.68
N ASP A 211 -15.90 15.97 -0.75
CA ASP A 211 -15.12 15.35 0.34
C ASP A 211 -14.15 16.30 1.08
N GLY A 212 -14.61 17.51 1.37
CA GLY A 212 -13.82 18.54 2.07
C GLY A 212 -12.78 19.28 1.21
N SER A 213 -12.77 19.07 -0.11
CA SER A 213 -11.88 19.73 -1.08
C SER A 213 -12.59 20.86 -1.84
N LEU A 214 -12.28 22.11 -1.50
CA LEU A 214 -12.85 23.27 -2.21
C LEU A 214 -12.47 23.33 -3.71
N ARG A 215 -11.27 22.83 -4.07
CA ARG A 215 -10.86 22.77 -5.48
C ARG A 215 -11.76 21.83 -6.29
N ASP A 216 -12.09 20.68 -5.72
CA ASP A 216 -12.91 19.68 -6.40
C ASP A 216 -14.39 20.12 -6.37
N ALA A 217 -14.87 20.75 -5.29
CA ALA A 217 -16.18 21.42 -5.23
C ALA A 217 -16.40 22.44 -6.38
N LEU A 218 -15.44 23.35 -6.60
CA LEU A 218 -15.50 24.32 -7.69
C LEU A 218 -15.42 23.65 -9.07
N SER A 219 -14.63 22.57 -9.20
CA SER A 219 -14.51 21.82 -10.46
C SER A 219 -15.77 21.03 -10.80
N LEU A 220 -16.50 20.53 -9.80
CA LEU A 220 -17.83 19.92 -9.96
C LEU A 220 -18.89 20.99 -10.27
N THR A 221 -18.79 22.17 -9.66
CA THR A 221 -19.69 23.29 -9.92
C THR A 221 -19.57 23.79 -11.37
N ASP A 222 -18.36 23.97 -11.91
CA ASP A 222 -18.14 24.28 -13.33
C ASP A 222 -18.76 23.22 -14.26
N GLN A 223 -18.65 21.93 -13.92
CA GLN A 223 -19.25 20.84 -14.70
C GLN A 223 -20.79 20.87 -14.64
N ALA A 224 -21.37 21.15 -13.46
CA ALA A 224 -22.81 21.26 -13.27
C ALA A 224 -23.40 22.50 -13.97
N ILE A 225 -22.66 23.62 -14.04
CA ILE A 225 -23.01 24.78 -14.86
C ILE A 225 -23.03 24.42 -16.34
N ALA A 226 -22.04 23.66 -16.80
CA ALA A 226 -21.92 23.22 -18.19
C ALA A 226 -22.97 22.18 -18.62
N SER A 227 -23.48 21.36 -17.69
CA SER A 227 -24.55 20.38 -17.96
C SER A 227 -25.97 20.93 -17.74
N GLY A 228 -26.12 21.99 -16.94
CA GLY A 228 -27.41 22.61 -16.59
C GLY A 228 -27.79 23.85 -17.41
N ASP A 229 -27.14 24.12 -18.54
CA ASP A 229 -27.32 25.34 -19.36
C ASP A 229 -27.25 26.64 -18.54
N GLY A 230 -26.39 26.67 -17.51
CA GLY A 230 -26.24 27.82 -16.61
C GLY A 230 -27.14 27.82 -15.37
N ASN A 231 -28.01 26.82 -15.16
CA ASN A 231 -28.88 26.70 -13.99
C ASN A 231 -28.47 25.53 -13.08
N LEU A 232 -28.15 25.82 -11.81
CA LEU A 232 -27.74 24.82 -10.82
C LEU A 232 -28.94 24.26 -10.03
N THR A 233 -29.63 23.28 -10.61
CA THR A 233 -30.78 22.60 -9.99
C THR A 233 -30.40 21.22 -9.42
N ALA A 234 -31.09 20.78 -8.36
CA ALA A 234 -30.84 19.49 -7.72
C ALA A 234 -30.90 18.28 -8.67
N PRO A 235 -31.87 18.12 -9.60
CA PRO A 235 -31.90 16.97 -10.50
C PRO A 235 -30.72 16.95 -11.49
N VAL A 236 -30.25 18.11 -11.97
CA VAL A 236 -29.09 18.19 -12.87
C VAL A 236 -27.82 17.78 -12.14
N VAL A 237 -27.60 18.30 -10.93
CA VAL A 237 -26.45 17.92 -10.09
C VAL A 237 -26.50 16.43 -9.73
N SER A 238 -27.66 15.89 -9.36
CA SER A 238 -27.78 14.48 -9.00
C SER A 238 -27.51 13.56 -10.19
N ALA A 239 -28.02 13.90 -11.38
CA ALA A 239 -27.75 13.17 -12.61
C ALA A 239 -26.26 13.24 -13.01
N MET A 240 -25.61 14.40 -12.83
CA MET A 240 -24.19 14.60 -13.13
C MET A 240 -23.29 13.80 -12.18
N LEU A 241 -23.57 13.81 -10.88
CA LEU A 241 -22.80 13.08 -9.86
C LEU A 241 -23.05 11.57 -9.90
N GLY A 242 -24.02 11.10 -10.69
CA GLY A 242 -24.51 9.72 -10.61
C GLY A 242 -25.15 9.37 -9.26
N THR A 243 -25.39 10.37 -8.39
CA THR A 243 -26.03 10.16 -7.09
C THR A 243 -27.46 9.74 -7.33
N LEU A 244 -27.78 8.56 -6.84
CA LEU A 244 -29.10 7.98 -6.92
C LEU A 244 -30.08 8.80 -6.10
N ASN A 245 -31.32 8.86 -6.57
CA ASN A 245 -32.41 9.31 -5.72
C ASN A 245 -32.48 8.36 -4.51
N ASP A 246 -32.51 8.91 -3.30
CA ASP A 246 -32.62 8.15 -2.04
C ASP A 246 -33.74 7.09 -2.09
N ASP A 247 -34.82 7.40 -2.83
CA ASP A 247 -35.95 6.52 -3.10
C ASP A 247 -35.58 5.17 -3.75
N GLN A 248 -34.59 5.13 -4.65
CA GLN A 248 -34.17 3.88 -5.32
C GLN A 248 -33.34 3.00 -4.38
N ALA A 249 -32.37 3.58 -3.66
CA ALA A 249 -31.58 2.86 -2.67
C ALA A 249 -32.48 2.36 -1.52
N LEU A 250 -33.46 3.16 -1.08
CA LEU A 250 -34.43 2.73 -0.08
C LEU A 250 -35.39 1.66 -0.63
N ALA A 251 -35.89 1.78 -1.87
CA ALA A 251 -36.76 0.75 -2.46
C ALA A 251 -36.07 -0.61 -2.61
N LEU A 252 -34.74 -0.62 -2.84
CA LEU A 252 -33.93 -1.84 -2.79
C LEU A 252 -33.84 -2.42 -1.38
N ILE A 253 -33.63 -1.59 -0.35
CA ILE A 253 -33.64 -2.03 1.06
C ILE A 253 -35.02 -2.60 1.43
N GLU A 254 -36.12 -1.94 1.06
CA GLU A 254 -37.48 -2.43 1.27
C GLU A 254 -37.72 -3.80 0.60
N ALA A 255 -37.23 -4.00 -0.63
CA ALA A 255 -37.34 -5.28 -1.32
C ALA A 255 -36.54 -6.39 -0.63
N ILE A 256 -35.34 -6.10 -0.13
CA ILE A 256 -34.53 -7.06 0.66
C ILE A 256 -35.23 -7.42 1.98
N VAL A 257 -35.79 -6.43 2.69
CA VAL A 257 -36.50 -6.61 3.97
C VAL A 257 -37.81 -7.38 3.78
N ALA A 258 -38.50 -7.23 2.65
CA ALA A 258 -39.66 -8.04 2.29
C ALA A 258 -39.29 -9.47 1.82
N ALA A 259 -38.02 -9.72 1.55
CA ALA A 259 -37.50 -10.88 0.81
C ALA A 259 -38.06 -11.03 -0.63
N ASP A 260 -38.38 -9.91 -1.27
CA ASP A 260 -38.89 -9.85 -2.64
C ASP A 260 -37.73 -9.77 -3.64
N GLY A 261 -37.23 -10.94 -4.02
CA GLY A 261 -36.12 -11.07 -4.98
C GLY A 261 -36.48 -10.62 -6.40
N GLU A 262 -37.75 -10.74 -6.82
CA GLU A 262 -38.18 -10.32 -8.16
C GLU A 262 -38.15 -8.79 -8.26
N ARG A 263 -38.73 -8.09 -7.28
CA ARG A 263 -38.67 -6.63 -7.19
C ARG A 263 -37.25 -6.11 -7.02
N ALA A 264 -36.41 -6.78 -6.23
CA ALA A 264 -35.01 -6.40 -6.07
C ALA A 264 -34.25 -6.45 -7.42
N MET A 265 -34.38 -7.53 -8.18
CA MET A 265 -33.73 -7.66 -9.49
C MET A 265 -34.32 -6.71 -10.54
N ALA A 266 -35.63 -6.44 -10.51
CA ALA A 266 -36.26 -5.44 -11.37
C ALA A 266 -35.73 -4.01 -11.11
N LEU A 267 -35.53 -3.64 -9.83
CA LEU A 267 -34.93 -2.36 -9.45
C LEU A 267 -33.46 -2.24 -9.89
N VAL A 268 -32.68 -3.33 -9.81
CA VAL A 268 -31.31 -3.37 -10.36
C VAL A 268 -31.32 -3.21 -11.88
N HIS A 269 -32.30 -3.79 -12.58
CA HIS A 269 -32.43 -3.64 -14.02
C HIS A 269 -32.77 -2.20 -14.45
N ASP A 270 -33.70 -1.55 -13.75
CA ASP A 270 -34.00 -0.11 -13.95
C ASP A 270 -32.76 0.76 -13.67
N ALA A 271 -32.03 0.52 -12.56
CA ALA A 271 -30.78 1.21 -12.27
C ALA A 271 -29.72 1.00 -13.37
N ALA A 272 -29.58 -0.23 -13.90
CA ALA A 272 -28.66 -0.52 -15.00
C ALA A 272 -29.00 0.28 -16.27
N SER A 273 -30.30 0.46 -16.57
CA SER A 273 -30.75 1.22 -17.76
C SER A 273 -30.37 2.71 -17.70
N ARG A 274 -30.13 3.25 -16.50
CA ARG A 274 -29.79 4.65 -16.24
C ARG A 274 -28.28 4.91 -16.14
N GLY A 275 -27.44 3.87 -16.27
CA GLY A 275 -25.98 4.01 -16.23
C GLY A 275 -25.39 4.28 -14.84
N VAL A 276 -26.04 3.77 -13.79
CA VAL A 276 -25.69 4.02 -12.37
C VAL A 276 -24.32 3.45 -11.97
N GLU A 277 -23.57 4.18 -11.14
CA GLU A 277 -22.36 3.64 -10.50
C GLU A 277 -22.69 2.67 -9.35
N TRP A 278 -22.34 1.39 -9.54
CA TRP A 278 -22.65 0.32 -8.57
C TRP A 278 -21.99 0.49 -7.19
N ASP A 279 -20.82 1.12 -7.09
CA ASP A 279 -20.20 1.41 -5.78
C ASP A 279 -21.00 2.48 -5.02
N ALA A 280 -21.43 3.55 -5.71
CA ALA A 280 -22.26 4.59 -5.13
C ALA A 280 -23.61 4.03 -4.65
N LEU A 281 -24.24 3.12 -5.40
CA LEU A 281 -25.46 2.44 -4.95
C LEU A 281 -25.26 1.65 -3.64
N LEU A 282 -24.17 0.90 -3.53
CA LEU A 282 -23.83 0.17 -2.30
C LEU A 282 -23.52 1.12 -1.14
N VAL A 283 -22.85 2.25 -1.40
CA VAL A 283 -22.59 3.29 -0.39
C VAL A 283 -23.88 3.88 0.14
N GLU A 284 -24.80 4.31 -0.73
CA GLU A 284 -26.07 4.89 -0.29
C GLU A 284 -26.92 3.87 0.48
N MET A 285 -26.95 2.61 0.04
CA MET A 285 -27.62 1.55 0.80
C MET A 285 -26.97 1.33 2.17
N GLN A 286 -25.63 1.31 2.28
CA GLN A 286 -24.92 1.23 3.57
C GLN A 286 -25.25 2.43 4.46
N THR A 287 -25.29 3.65 3.91
CA THR A 287 -25.60 4.88 4.64
C THR A 287 -27.04 4.89 5.14
N LEU A 288 -28.02 4.45 4.34
CA LEU A 288 -29.41 4.31 4.75
C LEU A 288 -29.58 3.24 5.84
N VAL A 289 -28.95 2.06 5.70
CA VAL A 289 -28.97 1.00 6.72
C VAL A 289 -28.33 1.47 8.04
N HIS A 290 -27.22 2.21 7.97
CA HIS A 290 -26.61 2.85 9.15
C HIS A 290 -27.56 3.86 9.81
N ARG A 291 -28.25 4.69 9.04
CA ARG A 291 -29.25 5.63 9.57
C ARG A 291 -30.43 4.91 10.22
N ILE A 292 -30.90 3.80 9.67
CA ILE A 292 -31.95 2.96 10.27
C ILE A 292 -31.50 2.45 11.65
N ALA A 293 -30.26 1.95 11.79
CA ALA A 293 -29.70 1.56 13.10
C ALA A 293 -29.62 2.74 14.08
N MET A 294 -29.25 3.94 13.60
CA MET A 294 -29.19 5.14 14.44
C MET A 294 -30.57 5.60 14.92
N ILE A 295 -31.61 5.49 14.08
CA ILE A 295 -33.02 5.79 14.44
C ILE A 295 -33.53 4.83 15.52
N GLN A 296 -33.14 3.56 15.46
CA GLN A 296 -33.49 2.54 16.47
C GLN A 296 -32.90 2.86 17.85
N LEU A 297 -31.69 3.45 17.89
CA LEU A 297 -31.04 3.87 19.12
C LEU A 297 -31.54 5.24 19.62
N SER A 298 -31.75 6.19 18.70
CA SER A 298 -32.20 7.54 19.01
C SER A 298 -33.16 8.07 17.92
N PRO A 299 -34.47 8.15 18.21
CA PRO A 299 -35.46 8.65 17.26
C PRO A 299 -35.27 10.12 16.83
N ALA A 300 -34.41 10.87 17.52
CA ALA A 300 -34.08 12.26 17.22
C ALA A 300 -32.87 12.44 16.29
N ALA A 301 -32.23 11.36 15.82
CA ALA A 301 -31.00 11.41 15.02
C ALA A 301 -31.20 11.76 13.52
N LEU A 302 -32.42 12.12 13.10
CA LEU A 302 -32.73 12.45 11.71
C LEU A 302 -32.38 13.91 11.38
N GLY A 303 -31.46 14.10 10.42
CA GLY A 303 -31.15 15.40 9.86
C GLY A 303 -32.27 15.92 8.94
N SER A 304 -32.36 17.24 8.79
CA SER A 304 -33.40 17.96 8.04
C SER A 304 -33.53 17.58 6.55
N ASP A 305 -32.49 16.99 5.97
CA ASP A 305 -32.38 16.80 4.52
C ASP A 305 -33.28 15.69 3.95
N MET A 306 -33.81 14.81 4.81
CA MET A 306 -34.47 13.55 4.42
C MET A 306 -35.99 13.54 4.64
N ALA A 307 -36.62 14.71 4.77
CA ALA A 307 -38.05 14.83 5.11
C ALA A 307 -39.01 14.02 4.20
N SER A 308 -38.66 13.81 2.92
CA SER A 308 -39.46 12.99 1.99
C SER A 308 -39.38 11.48 2.24
N VAL A 309 -38.28 11.00 2.83
CA VAL A 309 -37.96 9.56 3.02
C VAL A 309 -38.10 9.15 4.50
N GLU A 310 -38.17 10.13 5.40
CA GLU A 310 -38.23 9.97 6.85
C GLU A 310 -39.30 8.97 7.32
N GLN A 311 -40.53 9.05 6.78
CA GLN A 311 -41.61 8.17 7.20
C GLN A 311 -41.30 6.68 6.90
N ARG A 312 -40.83 6.38 5.68
CA ARG A 312 -40.44 5.02 5.25
C ARG A 312 -39.25 4.50 6.08
N MET A 313 -38.27 5.35 6.37
CA MET A 313 -37.14 4.98 7.25
C MET A 313 -37.59 4.69 8.69
N ARG A 314 -38.53 5.47 9.25
CA ARG A 314 -39.11 5.19 10.58
C ARG A 314 -39.95 3.90 10.60
N GLU A 315 -40.60 3.55 9.50
CA GLU A 315 -41.32 2.28 9.36
C GLU A 315 -40.34 1.09 9.31
N LEU A 316 -39.29 1.14 8.48
CA LEU A 316 -38.23 0.13 8.44
C LEU A 316 -37.54 -0.04 9.81
N ALA A 317 -37.23 1.07 10.50
CA ALA A 317 -36.63 1.03 11.83
C ALA A 317 -37.50 0.34 12.89
N ARG A 318 -38.83 0.29 12.71
CA ARG A 318 -39.77 -0.43 13.59
C ARG A 318 -39.93 -1.90 13.23
N VAL A 319 -39.81 -2.25 11.95
CA VAL A 319 -40.06 -3.61 11.44
C VAL A 319 -38.81 -4.50 11.52
N VAL A 320 -37.63 -3.96 11.23
CA VAL A 320 -36.39 -4.74 11.12
C VAL A 320 -35.68 -4.85 12.49
N PRO A 321 -35.39 -6.05 13.02
CA PRO A 321 -34.58 -6.22 14.22
C PRO A 321 -33.17 -5.61 14.10
N PRO A 322 -32.59 -5.02 15.15
CA PRO A 322 -31.25 -4.42 15.08
C PRO A 322 -30.13 -5.39 14.64
N ALA A 323 -30.27 -6.69 14.95
CA ALA A 323 -29.35 -7.73 14.49
C ALA A 323 -29.36 -7.87 12.96
N ASP A 324 -30.54 -7.81 12.35
CA ASP A 324 -30.73 -7.96 10.90
C ASP A 324 -30.24 -6.71 10.16
N VAL A 325 -30.43 -5.52 10.74
CA VAL A 325 -29.83 -4.27 10.23
C VAL A 325 -28.30 -4.38 10.17
N GLN A 326 -27.66 -4.97 11.19
CA GLN A 326 -26.21 -5.24 11.18
C GLN A 326 -25.82 -6.31 10.15
N LEU A 327 -26.61 -7.38 10.00
CA LEU A 327 -26.38 -8.43 9.00
C LEU A 327 -26.44 -7.86 7.57
N TYR A 328 -27.42 -7.01 7.26
CA TYR A 328 -27.51 -6.33 5.97
C TYR A 328 -26.34 -5.38 5.75
N TYR A 329 -25.99 -4.57 6.76
CA TYR A 329 -24.86 -3.65 6.68
C TYR A 329 -23.54 -4.40 6.40
N GLN A 330 -23.27 -5.49 7.13
CA GLN A 330 -22.11 -6.34 6.93
C GLN A 330 -22.13 -7.01 5.54
N THR A 331 -23.28 -7.51 5.09
CA THR A 331 -23.41 -8.16 3.77
C THR A 331 -23.11 -7.17 2.64
N LEU A 332 -23.66 -5.96 2.71
CA LEU A 332 -23.39 -4.88 1.75
C LEU A 332 -21.92 -4.42 1.81
N LEU A 333 -21.31 -4.39 3.00
CA LEU A 333 -19.90 -3.99 3.18
C LEU A 333 -18.93 -5.02 2.57
N VAL A 334 -19.19 -6.32 2.78
CA VAL A 334 -18.42 -7.41 2.14
C VAL A 334 -18.62 -7.37 0.63
N GLY A 335 -19.86 -7.23 0.16
CA GLY A 335 -20.17 -7.10 -1.27
C GLY A 335 -19.44 -5.93 -1.94
N ARG A 336 -19.37 -4.78 -1.27
CA ARG A 336 -18.59 -3.62 -1.75
C ARG A 336 -17.09 -3.91 -1.84
N LYS A 337 -16.52 -4.61 -0.86
CA LYS A 337 -15.10 -5.04 -0.89
C LYS A 337 -14.83 -6.04 -2.02
N GLU A 338 -15.80 -6.91 -2.32
CA GLU A 338 -15.73 -7.92 -3.39
C GLU A 338 -16.04 -7.34 -4.79
N LEU A 339 -16.71 -6.19 -4.88
CA LEU A 339 -17.16 -5.56 -6.13
C LEU A 339 -16.07 -5.39 -7.21
N PRO A 340 -14.82 -4.98 -6.91
CA PRO A 340 -13.75 -4.87 -7.92
C PRO A 340 -13.21 -6.22 -8.42
N TYR A 341 -13.51 -7.31 -7.71
CA TYR A 341 -13.08 -8.68 -8.04
C TYR A 341 -14.17 -9.49 -8.76
N ALA A 342 -15.40 -8.98 -8.82
CA ALA A 342 -16.47 -9.59 -9.58
C ALA A 342 -16.20 -9.50 -11.10
N PRO A 343 -16.62 -10.48 -11.93
CA PRO A 343 -16.36 -10.46 -13.38
C PRO A 343 -17.06 -9.29 -14.10
N ASP A 344 -18.15 -8.78 -13.53
CA ASP A 344 -18.80 -7.51 -13.85
C ASP A 344 -19.26 -6.89 -12.53
N ARG A 345 -19.15 -5.56 -12.40
CA ARG A 345 -19.66 -4.81 -11.24
C ARG A 345 -21.16 -5.01 -11.07
N ARG A 346 -21.93 -5.13 -12.16
CA ARG A 346 -23.36 -5.43 -12.08
C ARG A 346 -23.60 -6.81 -11.46
N MET A 347 -22.88 -7.84 -11.90
CA MET A 347 -22.98 -9.18 -11.29
C MET A 347 -22.54 -9.19 -9.83
N GLY A 348 -21.55 -8.37 -9.46
CA GLY A 348 -21.16 -8.17 -8.05
C GLY A 348 -22.29 -7.59 -7.20
N MET A 349 -23.02 -6.61 -7.73
CA MET A 349 -24.23 -6.06 -7.09
C MET A 349 -25.33 -7.12 -6.95
N GLU A 350 -25.68 -7.79 -8.04
CA GLU A 350 -26.71 -8.84 -8.06
C GLU A 350 -26.38 -9.98 -7.06
N MET A 351 -25.14 -10.45 -7.04
CA MET A 351 -24.68 -11.46 -6.07
C MET A 351 -24.70 -10.97 -4.62
N THR A 352 -24.42 -9.69 -4.37
CA THR A 352 -24.50 -9.10 -3.02
C THR A 352 -25.94 -9.05 -2.52
N LEU A 353 -26.88 -8.65 -3.39
CA LEU A 353 -28.31 -8.63 -3.08
C LEU A 353 -28.88 -10.03 -2.89
N LEU A 354 -28.53 -10.98 -3.77
CA LEU A 354 -28.91 -12.39 -3.63
C LEU A 354 -28.34 -13.00 -2.33
N ARG A 355 -27.12 -12.63 -1.93
CA ARG A 355 -26.55 -13.02 -0.63
C ARG A 355 -27.37 -12.44 0.53
N ALA A 356 -27.73 -11.15 0.49
CA ALA A 356 -28.56 -10.52 1.51
C ALA A 356 -29.97 -11.13 1.61
N LEU A 357 -30.56 -11.53 0.49
CA LEU A 357 -31.84 -12.25 0.43
C LEU A 357 -31.73 -13.70 0.95
N ALA A 358 -30.64 -14.40 0.64
CA ALA A 358 -30.42 -15.79 1.07
C ALA A 358 -30.12 -15.91 2.58
N PHE A 359 -29.47 -14.90 3.17
CA PHE A 359 -29.23 -14.83 4.62
C PHE A 359 -30.32 -14.06 5.38
N HIS A 360 -31.42 -13.68 4.74
CA HIS A 360 -32.53 -13.02 5.42
C HIS A 360 -33.20 -13.97 6.43
N PRO A 361 -33.26 -13.62 7.73
CA PRO A 361 -33.78 -14.52 8.75
C PRO A 361 -35.30 -14.69 8.63
N ARG A 362 -35.71 -15.82 8.07
CA ARG A 362 -37.07 -16.36 8.17
C ARG A 362 -37.08 -17.59 9.06
N GLU A 363 -36.98 -17.40 10.38
CA GLU A 363 -37.59 -18.36 11.28
C GLU A 363 -39.11 -18.09 11.33
N PRO A 364 -39.98 -19.09 11.08
CA PRO A 364 -41.37 -18.95 11.45
C PRO A 364 -41.44 -18.87 12.98
N LEU A 365 -41.99 -17.78 13.50
CA LEU A 365 -42.29 -17.66 14.93
C LEU A 365 -43.10 -18.88 15.36
N THR A 366 -42.50 -19.75 16.16
CA THR A 366 -43.21 -20.85 16.82
C THR A 366 -44.14 -20.26 17.86
N VAL A 367 -45.38 -19.98 17.44
CA VAL A 367 -46.47 -19.72 18.36
C VAL A 367 -46.54 -20.92 19.30
N PRO A 368 -46.44 -20.75 20.63
CA PRO A 368 -46.60 -21.86 21.54
C PRO A 368 -48.03 -22.38 21.44
N ASP A 369 -48.18 -23.61 20.93
CA ASP A 369 -49.47 -24.28 20.87
C ASP A 369 -50.07 -24.36 22.28
N ALA A 370 -51.16 -23.63 22.50
CA ALA A 370 -51.94 -23.77 23.72
C ALA A 370 -52.54 -25.19 23.74
N PRO A 371 -52.47 -25.93 24.87
CA PRO A 371 -52.95 -27.30 24.94
C PRO A 371 -54.48 -27.33 24.71
N GLN A 372 -54.89 -27.77 23.53
CA GLN A 372 -56.30 -28.00 23.22
C GLN A 372 -56.80 -29.23 23.99
N HIS A 373 -57.44 -28.99 25.12
CA HIS A 373 -58.15 -30.02 25.87
C HIS A 373 -59.36 -30.54 25.07
N THR A 374 -59.16 -31.64 24.33
CA THR A 374 -60.26 -32.40 23.73
C THR A 374 -60.99 -33.21 24.80
N PHE A 375 -62.18 -32.73 25.18
CA PHE A 375 -63.12 -33.51 25.97
C PHE A 375 -63.70 -34.66 25.13
N ALA A 376 -63.67 -35.88 25.68
CA ALA A 376 -64.44 -37.03 25.19
C ALA A 376 -65.13 -37.74 26.37
N PRO A 377 -66.32 -38.34 26.19
CA PRO A 377 -67.24 -38.62 27.30
C PRO A 377 -67.10 -40.00 27.96
N VAL A 378 -67.80 -40.15 29.09
CA VAL A 378 -67.70 -41.22 30.10
C VAL A 378 -68.46 -42.51 29.71
N ALA A 379 -67.90 -43.66 30.10
CA ALA A 379 -68.65 -44.87 30.46
C ALA A 379 -68.03 -45.55 31.71
N PRO A 380 -68.78 -46.30 32.55
CA PRO A 380 -68.43 -46.45 33.97
C PRO A 380 -68.16 -47.89 34.48
N ALA A 381 -67.77 -47.98 35.76
CA ALA A 381 -67.49 -49.17 36.60
C ALA A 381 -66.13 -49.89 36.34
N ALA A 382 -65.45 -50.48 37.33
CA ALA A 382 -65.89 -50.88 38.68
C ALA A 382 -64.87 -50.59 39.81
N VAL A 383 -65.25 -50.94 41.04
CA VAL A 383 -64.64 -50.57 42.32
C VAL A 383 -63.66 -51.65 42.82
N LEU A 384 -62.52 -51.27 43.43
CA LEU A 384 -62.02 -51.75 44.75
C LEU A 384 -60.58 -51.29 45.01
N ALA A 385 -60.19 -51.28 46.30
CA ALA A 385 -58.97 -50.65 46.82
C ALA A 385 -57.92 -51.70 47.31
N PRO A 386 -57.00 -51.40 48.24
CA PRO A 386 -55.57 -51.30 47.93
C PRO A 386 -54.70 -52.39 48.57
N GLU A 387 -53.45 -52.57 48.10
CA GLU A 387 -52.46 -53.33 48.87
C GLU A 387 -51.00 -52.90 48.61
N GLN A 388 -50.08 -53.40 49.44
CA GLN A 388 -48.84 -52.73 49.85
C GLN A 388 -47.54 -53.32 49.29
N GLN A 389 -46.47 -52.48 49.31
CA GLN A 389 -45.05 -52.87 49.32
C GLN A 389 -44.54 -53.52 48.00
N VAL A 390 -43.26 -53.46 47.61
CA VAL A 390 -42.00 -53.57 48.38
C VAL A 390 -40.92 -52.60 47.89
N VAL A 391 -40.05 -52.16 48.80
CA VAL A 391 -38.83 -51.40 48.52
C VAL A 391 -37.66 -52.35 48.27
N MET A 392 -37.07 -52.34 47.07
CA MET A 392 -35.73 -52.90 46.81
C MET A 392 -34.96 -52.11 45.73
N GLN A 393 -33.85 -51.48 46.11
CA GLN A 393 -32.65 -51.31 45.27
C GLN A 393 -31.81 -52.62 45.35
N PRO A 394 -30.67 -52.82 44.64
CA PRO A 394 -29.94 -52.00 43.65
C PRO A 394 -29.77 -52.82 42.31
N PRO A 395 -28.75 -52.70 41.41
CA PRO A 395 -27.61 -51.76 41.31
C PRO A 395 -27.33 -51.15 39.90
N GLN A 396 -26.37 -50.22 39.85
CA GLN A 396 -25.66 -49.83 38.62
C GLN A 396 -24.55 -50.85 38.26
N PRO A 397 -24.28 -51.04 36.96
CA PRO A 397 -22.93 -51.38 36.48
C PRO A 397 -22.31 -50.31 35.56
N GLN A 398 -20.97 -50.26 35.56
CA GLN A 398 -20.13 -49.39 34.72
C GLN A 398 -19.94 -49.94 33.29
N PRO A 399 -19.47 -49.13 32.31
CA PRO A 399 -19.41 -49.51 30.89
C PRO A 399 -18.11 -50.22 30.49
N GLN A 400 -18.20 -51.21 29.58
CA GLN A 400 -17.08 -51.84 28.84
C GLN A 400 -17.62 -52.61 27.59
N PRO A 401 -16.81 -53.11 26.63
CA PRO A 401 -16.76 -52.46 25.31
C PRO A 401 -17.06 -53.35 24.07
N GLN A 402 -17.01 -52.71 22.90
CA GLN A 402 -16.93 -53.24 21.52
C GLN A 402 -18.13 -53.98 20.90
N GLN A 403 -18.62 -53.46 19.76
CA GLN A 403 -18.62 -54.21 18.49
C GLN A 403 -18.86 -53.28 17.28
N GLU A 404 -18.11 -53.51 16.21
CA GLU A 404 -18.20 -52.76 14.95
C GLU A 404 -19.39 -53.23 14.11
N THR A 405 -20.06 -52.32 13.40
CA THR A 405 -21.06 -52.65 12.36
C THR A 405 -20.70 -51.97 11.04
N PRO A 406 -20.99 -52.59 9.88
CA PRO A 406 -20.36 -52.21 8.62
C PRO A 406 -21.02 -51.01 7.93
N LEU A 407 -20.19 -50.23 7.24
CA LEU A 407 -20.59 -49.03 6.48
C LEU A 407 -21.47 -49.35 5.25
N PRO A 408 -22.42 -48.47 4.86
CA PRO A 408 -23.28 -48.70 3.69
C PRO A 408 -22.55 -48.71 2.34
N ASN A 409 -23.08 -49.49 1.39
CA ASN A 409 -22.51 -49.71 0.04
C ASN A 409 -22.44 -48.47 -0.88
N ALA A 410 -22.86 -47.28 -0.45
CA ALA A 410 -22.74 -46.05 -1.23
C ALA A 410 -21.30 -45.50 -1.23
N THR A 411 -20.61 -45.59 -0.09
CA THR A 411 -19.28 -44.98 0.09
C THR A 411 -18.18 -45.69 -0.71
N SER A 412 -18.31 -47.00 -0.91
CA SER A 412 -17.39 -47.81 -1.71
C SER A 412 -17.48 -47.50 -3.21
N GLN A 413 -18.67 -47.17 -3.73
CA GLN A 413 -18.89 -46.80 -5.13
C GLN A 413 -18.26 -45.44 -5.47
N VAL A 414 -18.40 -44.45 -4.58
CA VAL A 414 -17.79 -43.11 -4.76
C VAL A 414 -16.25 -43.19 -4.75
N LEU A 415 -15.66 -44.02 -3.88
CA LEU A 415 -14.22 -44.26 -3.84
C LEU A 415 -13.70 -45.00 -5.10
N ALA A 416 -14.50 -45.89 -5.69
CA ALA A 416 -14.16 -46.56 -6.96
C ALA A 416 -14.18 -45.58 -8.14
N ALA A 417 -15.22 -44.75 -8.26
CA ALA A 417 -15.34 -43.73 -9.31
C ALA A 417 -14.18 -42.72 -9.27
N ARG A 418 -13.78 -42.26 -8.07
CA ARG A 418 -12.65 -41.33 -7.89
C ARG A 418 -11.30 -41.93 -8.33
N ARG A 419 -11.10 -43.24 -8.13
CA ARG A 419 -9.89 -43.95 -8.60
C ARG A 419 -9.86 -44.18 -10.11
N GLN A 420 -11.01 -44.27 -10.79
CA GLN A 420 -11.07 -44.34 -12.25
C GLN A 420 -10.74 -42.99 -12.91
N LEU A 421 -11.27 -41.88 -12.38
CA LEU A 421 -10.97 -40.53 -12.88
C LEU A 421 -9.48 -40.17 -12.79
N GLN A 422 -8.80 -40.54 -11.70
CA GLN A 422 -7.36 -40.32 -11.55
C GLN A 422 -6.49 -41.15 -12.51
N ARG A 423 -6.99 -42.30 -12.99
CA ARG A 423 -6.30 -43.09 -14.04
C ARG A 423 -6.53 -42.55 -15.45
N ALA A 424 -7.61 -41.80 -15.68
CA ALA A 424 -7.95 -41.24 -16.99
C ALA A 424 -7.19 -39.96 -17.35
N GLN A 425 -6.58 -39.27 -16.37
CA GLN A 425 -5.84 -38.02 -16.58
C GLN A 425 -4.32 -38.23 -16.78
N GLY A 426 -3.86 -39.48 -16.85
CA GLY A 426 -2.44 -39.86 -16.90
C GLY A 426 -1.99 -40.51 -18.21
N ALA A 427 -2.46 -40.05 -19.38
CA ALA A 427 -1.92 -40.47 -20.68
C ALA A 427 -2.17 -39.43 -21.80
N ASP A 428 -1.10 -39.07 -22.53
CA ASP A 428 -1.05 -38.49 -23.89
C ASP A 428 -1.83 -37.18 -24.20
N LYS A 429 -1.23 -36.10 -24.73
CA LYS A 429 -0.43 -36.03 -25.98
C LYS A 429 0.43 -34.76 -26.10
N ALA A 430 1.37 -34.79 -27.04
CA ALA A 430 2.22 -33.66 -27.44
C ALA A 430 1.95 -33.12 -28.86
N LYS A 431 2.07 -31.79 -28.99
CA LYS A 431 2.60 -30.95 -30.12
C LYS A 431 1.98 -30.95 -31.55
N LYS A 432 2.15 -29.74 -32.15
CA LYS A 432 2.04 -29.27 -33.55
C LYS A 432 0.62 -28.92 -34.07
N SER A 433 0.40 -27.86 -34.88
CA SER A 433 1.36 -26.94 -35.55
C SER A 433 0.84 -25.50 -35.78
N GLU A 434 1.81 -24.60 -35.98
CA GLU A 434 1.78 -23.21 -36.47
C GLU A 434 1.07 -22.97 -37.83
N PRO A 435 0.76 -21.71 -38.27
CA PRO A 435 1.74 -20.62 -38.46
C PRO A 435 1.37 -19.17 -38.05
N ALA A 436 2.45 -18.40 -37.82
CA ALA A 436 2.68 -16.95 -38.00
C ALA A 436 1.54 -16.03 -38.52
N ALA A 437 1.42 -14.74 -38.15
CA ALA A 437 2.01 -13.87 -37.09
C ALA A 437 1.23 -12.51 -37.15
N ALA A 438 1.58 -11.36 -36.52
CA ALA A 438 2.69 -10.94 -35.67
C ALA A 438 2.29 -9.72 -34.78
N SER A 439 2.76 -9.65 -33.53
CA SER A 439 3.06 -8.36 -32.87
C SER A 439 4.13 -8.56 -31.78
N ARG A 440 5.01 -7.58 -31.55
CA ARG A 440 6.23 -7.74 -30.72
C ARG A 440 5.98 -7.33 -29.27
N VAL A 441 6.15 -8.27 -28.34
CA VAL A 441 6.37 -7.99 -26.91
C VAL A 441 7.85 -8.21 -26.58
N ARG A 442 8.45 -7.30 -25.80
CA ARG A 442 9.83 -7.44 -25.30
C ARG A 442 9.83 -8.30 -24.03
N PRO A 443 10.69 -9.33 -23.90
CA PRO A 443 10.88 -10.03 -22.63
C PRO A 443 11.78 -9.20 -21.69
N VAL A 444 11.39 -9.13 -20.42
CA VAL A 444 12.25 -8.62 -19.34
C VAL A 444 13.02 -9.81 -18.77
N ASN A 445 14.34 -9.84 -18.93
CA ASN A 445 15.24 -10.82 -18.31
C ASN A 445 16.66 -10.24 -18.18
N ASN A 446 16.84 -9.24 -17.31
CA ASN A 446 18.17 -8.84 -16.83
C ASN A 446 18.28 -9.25 -15.36
N SER A 447 19.06 -10.29 -15.11
CA SER A 447 19.27 -10.88 -13.80
C SER A 447 20.10 -9.96 -12.89
N ALA A 448 20.00 -10.16 -11.57
CA ALA A 448 20.62 -9.29 -10.57
C ALA A 448 22.17 -9.24 -10.63
N LEU A 449 22.81 -10.16 -11.35
CA LEU A 449 24.26 -10.25 -11.55
C LEU A 449 24.85 -9.03 -12.26
N GLU A 450 24.17 -8.48 -13.26
CA GLU A 450 24.67 -7.34 -14.06
C GLU A 450 24.78 -6.07 -13.21
N ARG A 451 23.94 -5.94 -12.17
CA ARG A 451 23.96 -4.82 -11.23
C ARG A 451 25.16 -4.88 -10.29
N LEU A 452 25.61 -6.08 -9.91
CA LEU A 452 26.72 -6.29 -8.97
C LEU A 452 28.08 -5.89 -9.57
N ALA A 453 28.31 -6.13 -10.86
CA ALA A 453 29.55 -5.74 -11.54
C ALA A 453 29.81 -4.22 -11.44
N SER A 454 28.78 -3.42 -11.73
CA SER A 454 28.86 -1.94 -11.71
C SER A 454 29.14 -1.32 -10.32
N VAL A 455 28.82 -2.03 -9.25
CA VAL A 455 29.02 -1.56 -7.87
C VAL A 455 30.46 -1.83 -7.40
N THR A 456 31.06 -2.94 -7.83
CA THR A 456 32.43 -3.31 -7.43
C THR A 456 33.52 -2.42 -8.04
N GLU A 457 33.30 -1.85 -9.24
CA GLU A 457 34.24 -0.93 -9.90
C GLU A 457 34.29 0.46 -9.22
N ARG A 458 33.16 0.93 -8.70
CA ARG A 458 33.05 2.27 -8.07
C ARG A 458 33.67 2.36 -6.68
N VAL A 459 33.92 1.23 -6.02
CA VAL A 459 34.55 1.20 -4.68
C VAL A 459 36.08 1.17 -4.76
N GLN A 460 36.66 0.69 -5.87
CA GLN A 460 38.11 0.51 -6.02
C GLN A 460 38.84 1.66 -6.75
N SER A 461 38.10 2.60 -7.36
CA SER A 461 38.63 3.73 -8.13
C SER A 461 38.89 5.01 -7.32
N ARG A 462 39.06 4.90 -5.99
CA ARG A 462 39.38 6.04 -5.10
C ARG A 462 40.84 5.95 -4.62
N PRO A 463 41.77 6.79 -5.11
CA PRO A 463 43.17 6.71 -4.70
C PRO A 463 43.35 7.10 -3.22
N ALA A 464 44.09 6.29 -2.46
CA ALA A 464 44.52 6.65 -1.11
C ALA A 464 45.72 7.61 -1.18
N ALA A 465 45.48 8.89 -0.87
CA ALA A 465 46.55 9.86 -0.70
C ALA A 465 47.33 9.56 0.60
N LYS A 466 48.64 9.39 0.51
CA LYS A 466 49.54 9.34 1.67
C LYS A 466 49.74 10.75 2.23
N ALA A 467 49.51 10.92 3.52
CA ALA A 467 50.18 11.93 4.33
C ALA A 467 50.33 11.35 5.74
N ALA A 468 51.57 11.21 6.19
CA ALA A 468 51.88 11.05 7.60
C ALA A 468 52.34 12.42 8.10
N ASP A 469 51.86 12.85 9.27
CA ASP A 469 52.57 13.82 10.10
C ASP A 469 52.08 13.76 11.55
N ASP A 470 52.97 14.19 12.46
CA ASP A 470 52.87 14.05 13.91
C ASP A 470 51.70 14.81 14.55
N VAL A 471 51.10 14.22 15.60
CA VAL A 471 50.32 14.99 16.60
C VAL A 471 50.81 14.68 18.01
N ASN A 472 51.65 15.60 18.51
CA ASN A 472 52.21 15.61 19.85
C ASN A 472 51.11 15.88 20.91
N VAL A 473 50.86 14.89 21.78
CA VAL A 473 49.81 14.98 22.83
C VAL A 473 50.30 15.81 24.02
N LYS A 474 49.90 17.09 24.06
CA LYS A 474 50.00 17.91 25.27
C LYS A 474 49.01 17.41 26.32
N LYS A 475 49.49 17.18 27.55
CA LYS A 475 48.64 16.95 28.73
C LYS A 475 48.03 18.26 29.20
N GLU A 476 46.70 18.34 29.25
CA GLU A 476 46.00 19.43 29.95
C GLU A 476 45.09 18.94 31.08
N ALA A 477 44.86 19.89 31.98
CA ALA A 477 44.47 19.70 33.36
C ALA A 477 43.08 19.08 33.61
N TYR A 478 43.07 18.24 34.64
CA TYR A 478 42.00 17.96 35.60
C TYR A 478 40.79 18.93 35.55
N ARG A 479 39.61 18.43 35.17
CA ARG A 479 38.30 19.03 35.50
C ARG A 479 37.37 17.97 36.06
N TRP A 480 36.63 18.34 37.09
CA TRP A 480 35.89 17.42 37.96
C TRP A 480 34.68 16.81 37.23
N LYS A 481 34.41 15.52 37.50
CA LYS A 481 33.12 14.88 37.21
C LYS A 481 32.40 14.61 38.53
N ALA A 482 31.10 14.89 38.57
CA ALA A 482 30.28 14.67 39.76
C ALA A 482 30.15 13.17 40.07
N THR A 483 30.40 12.79 41.32
CA THR A 483 30.21 11.42 41.79
C THR A 483 28.72 11.15 42.01
N THR A 484 28.08 10.49 41.07
CA THR A 484 26.80 9.81 41.32
C THR A 484 26.85 8.45 40.65
N THR A 485 27.09 7.42 41.46
CA THR A 485 27.06 6.02 41.06
C THR A 485 25.64 5.62 40.68
N VAL A 486 25.30 5.74 39.40
CA VAL A 486 24.21 4.94 38.81
C VAL A 486 24.84 3.63 38.38
N VAL A 487 24.34 2.52 38.93
CA VAL A 487 24.81 1.17 38.60
C VAL A 487 24.63 0.94 37.10
N GLU A 488 25.71 0.61 36.41
CA GLU A 488 25.69 0.24 35.00
C GLU A 488 25.02 -1.13 34.85
N GLN A 489 23.70 -1.12 34.74
CA GLN A 489 22.95 -2.30 34.30
C GLN A 489 23.39 -2.61 32.86
N VAL A 490 24.16 -3.68 32.71
CA VAL A 490 24.42 -4.31 31.41
C VAL A 490 23.08 -4.73 30.84
N LYS A 491 22.49 -3.87 29.99
CA LYS A 491 21.33 -4.24 29.18
C LYS A 491 21.78 -5.33 28.22
N GLU A 492 21.24 -6.52 28.41
CA GLU A 492 21.29 -7.55 27.38
C GLU A 492 20.81 -6.96 26.05
N VAL A 493 21.52 -7.28 24.97
CA VAL A 493 21.24 -6.76 23.64
C VAL A 493 20.04 -7.51 23.07
N VAL A 494 18.84 -7.14 23.52
CA VAL A 494 17.58 -7.58 22.91
C VAL A 494 17.59 -7.15 21.45
N ALA A 495 17.57 -8.11 20.54
CA ALA A 495 17.71 -7.89 19.11
C ALA A 495 16.64 -6.92 18.60
N THR A 496 17.06 -5.72 18.20
CA THR A 496 16.11 -4.73 17.67
C THR A 496 15.57 -5.20 16.32
N PRO A 497 14.26 -5.01 16.01
CA PRO A 497 13.67 -5.40 14.72
C PRO A 497 14.40 -4.78 13.51
N LYS A 498 15.06 -3.65 13.73
CA LYS A 498 15.86 -2.92 12.73
C LYS A 498 17.22 -3.57 12.46
N ALA A 499 17.84 -4.19 13.47
CA ALA A 499 19.03 -5.01 13.30
C ALA A 499 18.70 -6.33 12.61
N LEU A 500 17.58 -6.97 12.99
CA LEU A 500 17.03 -8.14 12.31
C LEU A 500 16.73 -7.86 10.82
N LYS A 501 16.03 -6.77 10.47
CA LYS A 501 15.83 -6.38 9.07
C LYS A 501 17.14 -6.16 8.31
N LYS A 502 18.14 -5.51 8.91
CA LYS A 502 19.44 -5.27 8.27
C LYS A 502 20.26 -6.56 8.07
N ALA A 503 20.05 -7.57 8.92
CA ALA A 503 20.61 -8.91 8.73
C ALA A 503 19.86 -9.68 7.62
N LEU A 504 18.52 -9.61 7.60
CA LEU A 504 17.66 -10.21 6.57
C LEU A 504 17.89 -9.63 5.16
N GLU A 505 18.33 -8.37 5.05
CA GLU A 505 18.69 -7.71 3.78
C GLU A 505 19.98 -8.26 3.12
N HIS A 506 20.77 -9.09 3.80
CA HIS A 506 21.96 -9.72 3.22
C HIS A 506 21.62 -11.14 2.73
N GLU A 507 21.36 -11.30 1.43
CA GLU A 507 21.06 -12.60 0.81
C GLU A 507 22.14 -13.68 1.05
N LYS A 508 23.39 -13.27 1.28
CA LYS A 508 24.48 -14.13 1.76
C LYS A 508 25.36 -13.35 2.74
N THR A 509 25.55 -13.85 3.96
CA THR A 509 26.55 -13.28 4.87
C THR A 509 27.95 -13.57 4.34
N PRO A 510 28.95 -12.68 4.56
CA PRO A 510 30.31 -12.89 4.10
C PRO A 510 30.99 -14.09 4.78
N GLU A 511 30.46 -14.56 5.90
CA GLU A 511 30.90 -15.76 6.61
C GLU A 511 30.36 -17.03 5.95
N LEU A 512 29.07 -17.06 5.60
CA LEU A 512 28.48 -18.19 4.87
C LEU A 512 29.13 -18.35 3.49
N ALA A 513 29.45 -17.25 2.81
CA ALA A 513 30.19 -17.28 1.54
C ALA A 513 31.58 -17.94 1.65
N LYS A 514 32.26 -17.80 2.80
CA LYS A 514 33.54 -18.49 3.09
C LYS A 514 33.33 -19.97 3.40
N LYS A 515 32.38 -20.33 4.27
CA LYS A 515 32.04 -21.74 4.56
C LYS A 515 31.68 -22.50 3.28
N LEU A 516 30.85 -21.90 2.41
CA LEU A 516 30.47 -22.48 1.11
C LEU A 516 31.67 -22.62 0.17
N ALA A 517 32.64 -21.70 0.23
CA ALA A 517 33.88 -21.84 -0.51
C ALA A 517 34.68 -23.04 0.01
N GLU A 518 34.96 -23.13 1.31
CA GLU A 518 35.69 -24.22 1.96
C GLU A 518 35.07 -25.61 1.70
N GLU A 519 33.74 -25.72 1.77
CA GLU A 519 33.02 -26.96 1.45
C GLU A 519 33.10 -27.29 -0.05
N SER A 520 33.07 -26.29 -0.94
CA SER A 520 33.29 -26.51 -2.38
C SER A 520 34.69 -27.04 -2.70
N LEU A 521 35.73 -26.64 -1.95
CA LEU A 521 37.10 -27.18 -2.10
C LEU A 521 37.20 -28.66 -1.71
N THR A 522 36.34 -29.12 -0.80
CA THR A 522 36.34 -30.52 -0.33
C THR A 522 35.60 -31.44 -1.30
N ARG A 523 34.66 -30.90 -2.08
CA ARG A 523 33.70 -31.66 -2.91
C ARG A 523 34.04 -31.65 -4.40
N ASP A 524 34.83 -30.69 -4.87
CA ASP A 524 35.31 -30.59 -6.24
C ASP A 524 36.83 -30.32 -6.31
N ALA A 525 37.53 -31.14 -7.10
CA ALA A 525 38.98 -31.03 -7.33
C ALA A 525 39.35 -29.80 -8.16
N TRP A 526 38.47 -29.34 -9.06
CA TRP A 526 38.73 -28.14 -9.86
C TRP A 526 38.62 -26.87 -9.01
N ALA A 527 37.60 -26.75 -8.15
CA ALA A 527 37.51 -25.69 -7.15
C ALA A 527 38.76 -25.61 -6.25
N ALA A 528 39.31 -26.77 -5.83
CA ALA A 528 40.54 -26.86 -5.05
C ALA A 528 41.79 -26.36 -5.80
N ASP A 529 41.86 -26.56 -7.12
CA ASP A 529 42.95 -26.03 -7.94
C ASP A 529 42.78 -24.53 -8.20
N VAL A 530 41.55 -24.05 -8.47
CA VAL A 530 41.26 -22.61 -8.62
C VAL A 530 41.63 -21.81 -7.36
N SER A 531 41.44 -22.36 -6.16
CA SER A 531 41.83 -21.65 -4.92
C SER A 531 43.35 -21.53 -4.71
N LYS A 532 44.16 -22.34 -5.39
CA LYS A 532 45.63 -22.27 -5.33
C LYS A 532 46.19 -21.25 -6.34
N LEU A 533 45.42 -20.90 -7.37
CA LEU A 533 45.82 -19.96 -8.42
C LEU A 533 45.60 -18.51 -7.97
N THR A 534 46.67 -17.71 -7.95
CA THR A 534 46.60 -16.26 -7.68
C THR A 534 46.15 -15.48 -8.93
N LEU A 535 44.87 -15.56 -9.26
CA LEU A 535 44.29 -14.93 -10.46
C LEU A 535 43.76 -13.51 -10.20
N PRO A 536 43.75 -12.62 -11.22
CA PRO A 536 42.94 -11.39 -11.19
C PRO A 536 41.45 -11.73 -11.12
N LYS A 537 40.66 -10.96 -10.36
CA LYS A 537 39.23 -11.24 -10.08
C LYS A 537 38.35 -11.55 -11.30
N LEU A 538 38.59 -10.88 -12.43
CA LEU A 538 37.83 -11.11 -13.68
C LEU A 538 38.17 -12.49 -14.30
N VAL A 539 39.42 -12.94 -14.13
CA VAL A 539 39.94 -14.21 -14.63
C VAL A 539 39.55 -15.36 -13.67
N GLU A 540 39.54 -15.09 -12.37
CA GLU A 540 38.96 -15.96 -11.34
C GLU A 540 37.47 -16.25 -11.61
N GLN A 541 36.70 -15.24 -12.05
CA GLN A 541 35.30 -15.42 -12.45
C GLN A 541 35.15 -16.35 -13.67
N VAL A 542 36.06 -16.33 -14.65
CA VAL A 542 36.05 -17.30 -15.76
C VAL A 542 36.27 -18.72 -15.22
N ALA A 543 37.26 -18.91 -14.35
CA ALA A 543 37.59 -20.22 -13.79
C ALA A 543 36.48 -20.80 -12.89
N LEU A 544 35.78 -19.96 -12.11
CA LEU A 544 34.67 -20.38 -11.24
C LEU A 544 33.38 -20.75 -12.00
N ASN A 545 33.23 -20.30 -13.24
CA ASN A 545 32.05 -20.53 -14.09
C ASN A 545 32.33 -21.44 -15.29
N ALA A 546 33.52 -22.03 -15.33
CA ALA A 546 33.88 -23.13 -16.22
C ALA A 546 34.14 -24.40 -15.40
N TRP A 547 33.83 -25.56 -15.97
CA TRP A 547 34.30 -26.84 -15.44
C TRP A 547 35.49 -27.34 -16.27
N LYS A 548 36.35 -28.16 -15.65
CA LYS A 548 37.61 -28.62 -16.24
C LYS A 548 37.49 -30.06 -16.74
N GLU A 549 37.86 -30.26 -17.99
CA GLU A 549 38.19 -31.56 -18.58
C GLU A 549 39.69 -31.63 -18.85
N GLN A 550 40.33 -32.78 -18.58
CA GLN A 550 41.78 -32.94 -18.75
C GLN A 550 42.10 -34.23 -19.52
N GLU A 551 42.67 -34.07 -20.71
CA GLU A 551 43.23 -35.14 -21.52
C GLU A 551 44.76 -34.98 -21.60
N GLY A 552 45.47 -35.58 -20.64
CA GLY A 552 46.93 -35.52 -20.57
C GLY A 552 47.47 -34.10 -20.38
N SER A 553 48.10 -33.57 -21.44
CA SER A 553 48.70 -32.21 -21.49
C SER A 553 47.74 -31.12 -21.97
N ARG A 554 46.49 -31.48 -22.32
CA ARG A 554 45.44 -30.56 -22.76
C ARG A 554 44.43 -30.35 -21.64
N ILE A 555 44.10 -29.08 -21.39
CA ILE A 555 43.04 -28.69 -20.46
C ILE A 555 41.96 -27.96 -21.25
N CYS A 556 40.79 -28.61 -21.35
CA CYS A 556 39.60 -28.03 -21.92
C CYS A 556 38.77 -27.42 -20.79
N LEU A 557 38.57 -26.11 -20.81
CA LEU A 557 37.66 -25.42 -19.89
C LEU A 557 36.33 -25.17 -20.59
N HIS A 558 35.28 -25.77 -20.07
CA HIS A 558 33.93 -25.70 -20.61
C HIS A 558 33.17 -24.58 -19.92
N LEU A 559 33.02 -23.44 -20.59
CA LEU A 559 32.39 -22.22 -20.07
C LEU A 559 30.91 -22.17 -20.45
N ARG A 560 30.04 -21.84 -19.48
CA ARG A 560 28.60 -21.69 -19.73
C ARG A 560 28.30 -20.57 -20.75
N PRO A 561 27.39 -20.77 -21.73
CA PRO A 561 27.08 -19.78 -22.76
C PRO A 561 26.70 -18.38 -22.22
N ALA A 562 26.02 -18.33 -21.06
CA ALA A 562 25.62 -17.10 -20.40
C ALA A 562 26.80 -16.16 -20.03
N GLN A 563 28.03 -16.70 -19.92
CA GLN A 563 29.22 -15.95 -19.48
C GLN A 563 30.27 -15.77 -20.57
N ARG A 564 29.89 -16.00 -21.83
CA ARG A 564 30.71 -15.77 -23.03
C ARG A 564 31.41 -14.39 -23.07
N HIS A 565 30.82 -13.37 -22.46
CA HIS A 565 31.38 -12.02 -22.38
C HIS A 565 32.67 -11.92 -21.55
N LEU A 566 32.95 -12.88 -20.66
CA LEU A 566 34.19 -12.94 -19.89
C LEU A 566 35.34 -13.65 -20.66
N ASN A 567 35.01 -14.34 -21.75
CA ASN A 567 35.98 -15.09 -22.56
C ASN A 567 36.78 -14.15 -23.48
N SER A 568 37.87 -13.59 -22.95
CA SER A 568 38.82 -12.76 -23.70
C SER A 568 40.14 -13.49 -23.94
N PRO A 569 40.85 -13.26 -25.07
CA PRO A 569 42.14 -13.89 -25.33
C PRO A 569 43.20 -13.51 -24.28
N ALA A 570 43.08 -12.34 -23.65
CA ALA A 570 43.93 -11.95 -22.53
C ALA A 570 43.65 -12.78 -21.25
N ALA A 571 42.38 -13.07 -20.95
CA ALA A 571 42.02 -13.96 -19.84
C ALA A 571 42.47 -15.41 -20.11
N GLN A 572 42.35 -15.90 -21.35
CA GLN A 572 42.87 -17.21 -21.76
C GLN A 572 44.38 -17.33 -21.55
N ALA A 573 45.16 -16.36 -22.02
CA ALA A 573 46.61 -16.33 -21.82
C ALA A 573 47.00 -16.25 -20.32
N THR A 574 46.26 -15.49 -19.52
CA THR A 574 46.50 -15.36 -18.07
C THR A 574 46.17 -16.67 -17.33
N LEU A 575 45.08 -17.36 -17.72
CA LEU A 575 44.75 -18.69 -17.18
C LEU A 575 45.80 -19.73 -17.56
N ALA A 576 46.22 -19.77 -18.82
CA ALA A 576 47.24 -20.70 -19.29
C ALA A 576 48.54 -20.55 -18.49
N GLN A 577 49.08 -19.34 -18.36
CA GLN A 577 50.29 -19.06 -17.56
C GLN A 577 50.15 -19.46 -16.09
N ALA A 578 48.96 -19.24 -15.50
CA ALA A 578 48.71 -19.62 -14.11
C ALA A 578 48.63 -21.15 -13.94
N LEU A 579 48.04 -21.87 -14.89
CA LEU A 579 47.92 -23.34 -14.89
C LEU A 579 49.26 -24.01 -15.20
N GLU A 580 50.09 -23.45 -16.10
CA GLU A 580 51.48 -23.88 -16.30
C GLU A 580 52.29 -23.79 -15.00
N GLY A 581 52.11 -22.70 -14.23
CA GLY A 581 52.72 -22.52 -12.92
C GLY A 581 52.26 -23.52 -11.85
N LEU A 582 51.05 -24.07 -11.97
CA LEU A 582 50.49 -25.03 -11.00
C LEU A 582 50.83 -26.49 -11.36
N TYR A 583 50.78 -26.86 -12.65
CA TYR A 583 51.06 -28.25 -13.09
C TYR A 583 52.52 -28.50 -13.51
N GLY A 584 53.34 -27.46 -13.68
CA GLY A 584 54.78 -27.60 -13.99
C GLY A 584 55.07 -28.17 -15.39
N MET A 585 54.09 -28.14 -16.29
CA MET A 585 54.17 -28.60 -17.68
C MET A 585 53.52 -27.55 -18.59
N PRO A 586 53.92 -27.45 -19.88
CA PRO A 586 53.23 -26.59 -20.84
C PRO A 586 51.80 -27.11 -21.09
N VAL A 587 50.80 -26.26 -20.88
CA VAL A 587 49.38 -26.61 -20.99
C VAL A 587 48.78 -25.95 -22.21
N GLU A 588 48.33 -26.75 -23.17
CA GLU A 588 47.43 -26.26 -24.22
C GLU A 588 46.03 -26.09 -23.62
N LEU A 589 45.67 -24.84 -23.32
CA LEU A 589 44.35 -24.46 -22.80
C LEU A 589 43.41 -24.09 -23.94
N THR A 590 42.26 -24.76 -24.02
CA THR A 590 41.16 -24.41 -24.92
C THR A 590 39.91 -24.10 -24.10
N ILE A 591 39.23 -22.98 -24.40
CA ILE A 591 37.92 -22.67 -23.80
C ILE A 591 36.85 -22.98 -24.82
N ILE A 592 35.98 -23.93 -24.49
CA ILE A 592 34.85 -24.37 -25.33
C ILE A 592 33.55 -23.88 -24.67
N GLU A 593 32.58 -23.46 -25.49
CA GLU A 593 31.24 -23.14 -25.02
C GLU A 593 30.43 -24.44 -24.94
N ASP A 594 30.13 -24.92 -23.73
CA ASP A 594 29.33 -26.12 -23.50
C ASP A 594 28.24 -25.86 -22.44
N ASP A 595 27.05 -26.36 -22.75
CA ASP A 595 25.82 -26.21 -21.95
C ASP A 595 25.41 -27.53 -21.29
N ASN A 596 26.30 -28.54 -21.26
CA ASN A 596 26.05 -29.83 -20.63
C ASN A 596 25.75 -29.69 -19.12
N PRO A 597 24.51 -29.96 -18.65
CA PRO A 597 24.12 -29.76 -17.27
C PRO A 597 24.54 -30.93 -16.35
N ALA A 598 25.13 -32.00 -16.91
CA ALA A 598 25.53 -33.17 -16.14
C ALA A 598 26.78 -32.95 -15.27
N VAL A 599 27.67 -32.03 -15.68
CA VAL A 599 28.85 -31.63 -14.90
C VAL A 599 28.63 -30.22 -14.38
N ARG A 600 28.70 -30.06 -13.05
CA ARG A 600 28.48 -28.78 -12.36
C ARG A 600 29.76 -27.94 -12.30
N THR A 601 29.65 -26.64 -12.56
CA THR A 601 30.76 -25.69 -12.35
C THR A 601 30.99 -25.42 -10.85
N PRO A 602 32.18 -24.90 -10.44
CA PRO A 602 32.45 -24.55 -9.04
C PRO A 602 31.41 -23.58 -8.44
N LEU A 603 30.87 -22.65 -9.23
CA LEU A 603 29.81 -21.73 -8.78
C LEU A 603 28.45 -22.43 -8.64
N GLU A 604 28.09 -23.34 -9.55
CA GLU A 604 26.90 -24.19 -9.43
C GLU A 604 26.99 -25.14 -8.22
N TRP A 605 28.18 -25.66 -7.90
CA TRP A 605 28.41 -26.41 -6.66
C TRP A 605 28.16 -25.57 -5.41
N ARG A 606 28.63 -24.30 -5.38
CA ARG A 606 28.34 -23.38 -4.26
C ARG A 606 26.85 -23.00 -4.16
N GLN A 607 26.11 -23.03 -5.26
CA GLN A 607 24.64 -22.87 -5.24
C GLN A 607 23.97 -24.13 -4.70
N ALA A 608 24.31 -25.32 -5.18
CA ALA A 608 23.76 -26.58 -4.72
C ALA A 608 24.00 -26.83 -3.21
N ILE A 609 25.19 -26.54 -2.69
CA ILE A 609 25.48 -26.67 -1.25
C ILE A 609 24.66 -25.67 -0.42
N TYR A 610 24.39 -24.47 -0.95
CA TYR A 610 23.51 -23.50 -0.29
C TYR A 610 22.04 -23.96 -0.28
N GLU A 611 21.57 -24.57 -1.37
CA GLU A 611 20.23 -25.18 -1.46
C GLU A 611 20.07 -26.38 -0.52
N GLU A 612 21.07 -27.28 -0.46
CA GLU A 612 21.13 -28.39 0.51
C GLU A 612 21.02 -27.86 1.96
N LYS A 613 21.76 -26.81 2.31
CA LYS A 613 21.69 -26.19 3.64
C LYS A 613 20.40 -25.45 3.93
N LEU A 614 19.78 -24.82 2.92
CA LEU A 614 18.50 -24.15 3.07
C LEU A 614 17.37 -25.17 3.29
N ALA A 615 17.41 -26.31 2.59
CA ALA A 615 16.49 -27.43 2.83
C ALA A 615 16.63 -27.98 4.27
N GLN A 616 17.86 -28.24 4.73
CA GLN A 616 18.12 -28.67 6.11
C GLN A 616 17.63 -27.65 7.15
N ALA A 617 17.81 -26.35 6.90
CA ALA A 617 17.31 -25.29 7.78
C ALA A 617 15.78 -25.25 7.84
N ARG A 618 15.09 -25.48 6.71
CA ARG A 618 13.63 -25.61 6.67
C ARG A 618 13.14 -26.83 7.46
N GLU A 619 13.71 -27.99 7.22
CA GLU A 619 13.38 -29.22 7.94
C GLU A 619 13.58 -29.07 9.45
N ALA A 620 14.69 -28.46 9.89
CA ALA A 620 14.97 -28.22 11.30
C ALA A 620 13.95 -27.27 11.97
N ILE A 621 13.54 -26.20 11.27
CA ILE A 621 12.56 -25.22 11.77
C ILE A 621 11.15 -25.84 11.83
N ILE A 622 10.76 -26.62 10.83
CA ILE A 622 9.47 -27.34 10.81
C ILE A 622 9.44 -28.44 11.89
N ALA A 623 10.57 -29.06 12.19
CA ALA A 623 10.71 -30.09 13.23
C ALA A 623 10.83 -29.52 14.67
N ASP A 624 10.97 -28.21 14.87
CA ASP A 624 11.11 -27.62 16.21
C ASP A 624 9.78 -27.68 16.98
N ASN A 625 9.79 -28.41 18.10
CA ASN A 625 8.66 -28.55 19.01
C ASN A 625 8.09 -27.21 19.50
N ASN A 626 8.93 -26.17 19.64
CA ASN A 626 8.50 -24.84 20.08
C ASN A 626 7.70 -24.12 18.98
N ILE A 627 8.11 -24.27 17.72
CA ILE A 627 7.41 -23.67 16.58
C ILE A 627 6.09 -24.41 16.36
N GLN A 628 6.10 -25.75 16.41
CA GLN A 628 4.86 -26.54 16.33
C GLN A 628 3.86 -26.24 17.46
N THR A 629 4.32 -25.92 18.67
CA THR A 629 3.41 -25.47 19.75
C THR A 629 2.88 -24.06 19.51
N LEU A 630 3.70 -23.12 19.01
CA LEU A 630 3.23 -21.79 18.63
C LEU A 630 2.16 -21.84 17.53
N GLN A 631 2.37 -22.63 16.47
CA GLN A 631 1.38 -22.85 15.41
C GLN A 631 0.07 -23.41 15.98
N ARG A 632 0.12 -24.44 16.83
CA ARG A 632 -1.08 -25.10 17.38
C ARG A 632 -1.86 -24.28 18.41
N PHE A 633 -1.20 -23.41 19.18
CA PHE A 633 -1.86 -22.63 20.25
C PHE A 633 -2.25 -21.21 19.84
N PHE A 634 -1.62 -20.63 18.82
CA PHE A 634 -1.82 -19.23 18.43
C PHE A 634 -2.22 -19.03 16.97
N ASP A 635 -2.48 -20.11 16.22
CA ASP A 635 -2.88 -20.07 14.79
C ASP A 635 -1.89 -19.26 13.94
N ALA A 636 -0.59 -19.40 14.26
CA ALA A 636 0.49 -18.59 13.70
C ALA A 636 1.06 -19.20 12.42
N ASP A 637 1.06 -18.46 11.32
CA ASP A 637 1.71 -18.86 10.08
C ASP A 637 3.25 -18.69 10.13
N LEU A 638 3.97 -19.65 9.54
CA LEU A 638 5.42 -19.60 9.36
C LEU A 638 5.75 -19.10 7.95
N ASP A 639 6.46 -17.98 7.85
CA ASP A 639 6.97 -17.47 6.57
C ASP A 639 8.20 -18.28 6.11
N GLU A 640 7.97 -19.26 5.23
CA GLU A 640 9.02 -20.12 4.65
C GLU A 640 10.01 -19.39 3.73
N GLU A 641 9.69 -18.18 3.28
CA GLU A 641 10.60 -17.34 2.47
C GLU A 641 11.61 -16.59 3.35
N SER A 642 11.32 -16.43 4.65
CA SER A 642 12.21 -15.81 5.63
C SER A 642 13.36 -16.71 6.12
N ILE A 643 13.27 -18.03 5.90
CA ILE A 643 14.23 -19.02 6.39
C ILE A 643 15.58 -18.88 5.67
N ARG A 644 16.69 -18.85 6.42
CA ARG A 644 18.07 -18.72 5.92
C ARG A 644 19.02 -19.64 6.69
N PRO A 645 19.95 -20.36 6.03
CA PRO A 645 21.01 -21.12 6.69
C PRO A 645 22.11 -20.21 7.25
N ILE A 646 22.79 -20.66 8.32
CA ILE A 646 23.78 -19.90 9.11
C ILE A 646 25.17 -20.57 9.09
#